data_AF-A0AAU5K9K8-F1
#
_entry.id   AF-A0AAU5K9K8-F1
#
_cell.length_a   1.000
_cell.length_b   1.000
_cell.length_c   1.000
_cell.angle_alpha   90.00
_cell.angle_beta   90.00
_cell.angle_gamma   90.00
#
_symmetry.space_group_name_H-M   'P 1'
#
loop_
_entity.id
_entity.type
_entity.pdbx_description
1 polymer ?
#
loop_
_entity_poly.entity_id
_entity_poly.type
_entity_poly.pdbx_seq_one_letter_code
_entity_poly.pdbx_strand_id
1 'polypeptide(L)'
;MTTAPHTSCEDRPHYWQGEFLDDAEAGRRLEELEAHVRSVLAEPRLSPLTVLAACDLLATALRDPASAQTKLLAEELAGAGVDAAEVVRTLGDVAGALDREALETKLMRELGGTDPGRLARFDFRREIFEGWLPVGLLVHVTPGNAPAAGALSVIEGLLAGNINAAKTSGDSRFTQQLLAQLAALDPSGAIARRVIVLAFPSSRTDWLARLCACADAVAAWGGEEALAGVGKLVPAGCRLVDWGPKLSFAYLTEERWADPATLRGIAADICRLDQQACSSPQLVYLDTEDEAQVLAFAERFAAVLAEAVGELTVRERDPLESAEISNTVLVTGLEEHLGLTRVHADPDGNWHVLADLRSALRASPLHRTVWVKPLPRTRIVEVLRPMRRYLQTVGLGAGRADTAVLAGLVLTAGAQRVTVPGGMLDSYNGEPHDGVYALQRYSRRVDVQLDGRFGSDACLDDLVGVRELPLPQVPVTVKSEFERLQGDGRRAEVFFRSGGSSGAPKLSAFAWDDYHEHMRSGAEGLLAAGFDPRTDRSMNLFFNGQLAGGFLSFYSVLETLQAVQFPMVAQPDHAMVADAIVEHRVDTLFGMPNYLLRVFTEGADALRAYRGVRKVFFGGEHFSKGQQDWLREEFGVELIRSAAYGSVDAGPLGYQCAQAGDRVHHLFSGVQTLEILDRTEDRPAAPGEAGRLVFTAHTRRGQRLDRYEVGDLGRWIEGDCPCGRRTPRFELLGRFGDIFRAGGHFLNYRRFVAIAEETLDHVGAVQVVVEEGAGSAGTALTVLLGDFDAGGRDAARLAEAFLAEYPQLAVDVVHDRVVELHVKAAPAAALARTESSGKLREVVDLRVG
;
A
#
# COMPACT_ATOMS: atom_id res chain seq x y z
N MET A 1 -40.93 -35.15 -23.84
CA MET A 1 -39.91 -35.73 -24.75
C MET A 1 -39.67 -34.77 -25.89
N THR A 2 -38.64 -33.93 -25.73
CA THR A 2 -37.87 -33.25 -26.79
C THR A 2 -36.69 -32.63 -26.05
N THR A 3 -35.69 -33.48 -25.86
CA THR A 3 -34.38 -33.17 -25.27
C THR A 3 -33.65 -32.21 -26.21
N ALA A 4 -33.45 -30.97 -25.78
CA ALA A 4 -32.40 -30.12 -26.33
C ALA A 4 -31.05 -30.77 -26.01
N PRO A 5 -30.08 -30.78 -26.93
CA PRO A 5 -28.79 -31.39 -26.68
C PRO A 5 -28.04 -30.56 -25.63
N HIS A 6 -27.70 -31.20 -24.52
CA HIS A 6 -26.61 -30.75 -23.65
C HIS A 6 -25.33 -30.71 -24.49
N THR A 7 -24.94 -29.52 -24.94
CA THR A 7 -23.55 -29.25 -25.33
C THR A 7 -22.79 -29.09 -24.02
N SER A 8 -21.79 -29.95 -23.80
CA SER A 8 -20.97 -29.92 -22.60
C SER A 8 -20.17 -28.62 -22.54
N CYS A 9 -19.88 -28.17 -21.32
CA CYS A 9 -19.05 -26.99 -21.02
C CYS A 9 -17.55 -27.22 -21.34
N GLU A 10 -17.22 -28.24 -22.15
CA GLU A 10 -15.85 -28.68 -22.47
C GLU A 10 -15.25 -27.92 -23.67
N ASP A 11 -16.05 -27.29 -24.52
CA ASP A 11 -15.62 -26.69 -25.80
C ASP A 11 -15.06 -25.25 -25.72
N ARG A 12 -14.78 -24.71 -24.52
CA ARG A 12 -14.39 -23.29 -24.34
C ARG A 12 -13.11 -23.11 -23.52
N PRO A 13 -11.93 -23.35 -24.12
CA PRO A 13 -10.65 -23.37 -23.39
C PRO A 13 -10.03 -21.98 -23.18
N HIS A 14 -10.59 -20.94 -23.82
CA HIS A 14 -10.07 -19.58 -23.76
C HIS A 14 -10.88 -18.71 -22.81
N TYR A 15 -10.22 -17.77 -22.14
CA TYR A 15 -10.87 -16.73 -21.36
C TYR A 15 -10.54 -15.37 -21.97
N TRP A 16 -11.56 -14.60 -22.34
CA TRP A 16 -11.40 -13.29 -22.96
C TRP A 16 -12.37 -12.31 -22.31
N GLN A 17 -11.84 -11.43 -21.47
CA GLN A 17 -12.57 -10.30 -20.91
C GLN A 17 -13.88 -10.61 -20.19
N GLY A 18 -13.87 -11.63 -19.34
CA GLY A 18 -15.07 -12.05 -18.61
C GLY A 18 -15.85 -13.18 -19.26
N GLU A 19 -15.50 -13.58 -20.49
CA GLU A 19 -16.18 -14.63 -21.22
C GLU A 19 -15.26 -15.82 -21.51
N PHE A 20 -15.79 -17.03 -21.40
CA PHE A 20 -15.14 -18.23 -21.93
C PHE A 20 -15.53 -18.44 -23.39
N LEU A 21 -14.56 -18.70 -24.25
CA LEU A 21 -14.71 -18.79 -25.72
C LEU A 21 -14.18 -20.10 -26.27
N ASP A 22 -14.76 -20.52 -27.39
CA ASP A 22 -14.23 -21.59 -28.25
C ASP A 22 -13.13 -21.06 -29.19
N ASP A 23 -12.40 -21.98 -29.85
CA ASP A 23 -11.30 -21.67 -30.78
C ASP A 23 -11.72 -20.76 -31.94
N ALA A 24 -12.94 -20.94 -32.45
CA ALA A 24 -13.43 -20.19 -33.61
C ALA A 24 -13.66 -18.72 -33.26
N GLU A 25 -14.31 -18.46 -32.12
CA GLU A 25 -14.54 -17.12 -31.63
C GLU A 25 -13.25 -16.46 -31.14
N ALA A 26 -12.37 -17.19 -30.44
CA ALA A 26 -11.06 -16.66 -30.06
C ALA A 26 -10.21 -16.28 -31.28
N GLY A 27 -10.25 -17.09 -32.34
CA GLY A 27 -9.59 -16.80 -33.61
C GLY A 27 -10.10 -15.52 -34.27
N ARG A 28 -11.42 -15.29 -34.27
CA ARG A 28 -12.03 -14.04 -34.76
C ARG A 28 -11.60 -12.83 -33.94
N ARG A 29 -11.72 -12.89 -32.61
CA ARG A 29 -11.35 -11.76 -31.73
C ARG A 29 -9.86 -11.41 -31.82
N LEU A 30 -9.01 -12.41 -32.05
CA LEU A 30 -7.57 -12.18 -32.21
C LEU A 30 -7.23 -11.36 -33.47
N GLU A 31 -8.04 -11.43 -34.53
CA GLU A 31 -7.87 -10.59 -35.74
C GLU A 31 -8.11 -9.10 -35.45
N GLU A 32 -8.92 -8.81 -34.43
CA GLU A 32 -9.28 -7.46 -34.01
C GLU A 32 -8.49 -7.00 -32.76
N LEU A 33 -7.50 -7.78 -32.30
CA LEU A 33 -6.78 -7.53 -31.05
C LEU A 33 -6.19 -6.11 -30.97
N GLU A 34 -5.61 -5.60 -32.04
CA GLU A 34 -5.02 -4.25 -32.04
C GLU A 34 -6.08 -3.14 -31.90
N ALA A 35 -7.23 -3.28 -32.58
CA ALA A 35 -8.33 -2.33 -32.43
C ALA A 35 -8.89 -2.39 -31.00
N HIS A 36 -8.98 -3.60 -30.46
CA HIS A 36 -9.41 -3.85 -29.11
C HIS A 36 -8.48 -3.22 -28.06
N VAL A 37 -7.17 -3.45 -28.16
CA VAL A 37 -6.15 -2.86 -27.28
C VAL A 37 -6.25 -1.33 -27.29
N ARG A 38 -6.39 -0.71 -28.46
CA ARG A 38 -6.58 0.74 -28.58
C ARG A 38 -7.83 1.23 -27.84
N SER A 39 -8.93 0.48 -27.90
CA SER A 39 -10.16 0.82 -27.17
C SER A 39 -9.94 0.78 -25.66
N VAL A 40 -9.29 -0.26 -25.13
CA VAL A 40 -9.06 -0.40 -23.68
C VAL A 40 -8.03 0.63 -23.18
N LEU A 41 -7.02 0.96 -23.97
CA LEU A 41 -6.04 2.02 -23.62
C LEU A 41 -6.66 3.42 -23.59
N ALA A 42 -7.81 3.64 -24.24
CA ALA A 42 -8.54 4.90 -24.18
C ALA A 42 -9.40 5.05 -22.89
N GLU A 43 -9.60 3.95 -22.14
CA GLU A 43 -10.28 3.97 -20.85
C GLU A 43 -9.36 4.53 -19.73
N PRO A 44 -9.93 4.93 -18.58
CA PRO A 44 -9.14 5.24 -17.39
C PRO A 44 -8.16 4.12 -17.03
N ARG A 45 -6.97 4.51 -16.56
CA ARG A 45 -5.92 3.58 -16.12
C ARG A 45 -6.42 2.72 -14.97
N LEU A 46 -6.14 1.40 -15.02
CA LEU A 46 -6.41 0.49 -13.91
C LEU A 46 -5.56 0.89 -12.70
N SER A 47 -6.21 1.08 -11.55
CA SER A 47 -5.53 1.34 -10.29
C SER A 47 -4.99 0.03 -9.70
N PRO A 48 -3.72 -0.02 -9.24
CA PRO A 48 -3.20 -1.18 -8.52
C PRO A 48 -4.01 -1.47 -7.25
N LEU A 49 -4.60 -0.46 -6.63
CA LEU A 49 -5.46 -0.62 -5.45
C LEU A 49 -6.72 -1.45 -5.74
N THR A 50 -7.28 -1.37 -6.97
CA THR A 50 -8.40 -2.23 -7.41
C THR A 50 -7.95 -3.69 -7.51
N VAL A 51 -6.75 -3.93 -8.03
CA VAL A 51 -6.17 -5.27 -8.16
C VAL A 51 -5.86 -5.85 -6.78
N LEU A 52 -5.23 -5.07 -5.90
CA LEU A 52 -4.95 -5.47 -4.52
C LEU A 52 -6.23 -5.88 -3.76
N ALA A 53 -7.31 -5.11 -3.91
CA ALA A 53 -8.59 -5.43 -3.27
C ALA A 53 -9.18 -6.76 -3.77
N ALA A 54 -9.14 -7.00 -5.09
CA ALA A 54 -9.60 -8.25 -5.68
C ALA A 54 -8.72 -9.45 -5.27
N CYS A 55 -7.40 -9.26 -5.22
CA CYS A 55 -6.45 -10.28 -4.77
C CYS A 55 -6.65 -10.65 -3.29
N ASP A 56 -6.89 -9.67 -2.42
CA ASP A 56 -7.14 -9.89 -0.98
C ASP A 56 -8.39 -10.75 -0.75
N LEU A 57 -9.48 -10.45 -1.47
CA LEU A 57 -10.71 -11.24 -1.46
C LEU A 57 -10.48 -12.66 -1.98
N LEU A 58 -9.73 -12.81 -3.07
CA LEU A 58 -9.42 -14.12 -3.65
C LEU A 58 -8.51 -14.94 -2.74
N ALA A 59 -7.47 -14.35 -2.17
CA ALA A 59 -6.57 -14.99 -1.22
C ALA A 59 -7.33 -15.51 0.01
N THR A 60 -8.27 -14.71 0.53
CA THR A 60 -9.16 -15.12 1.63
C THR A 60 -10.01 -16.32 1.23
N ALA A 61 -10.62 -16.29 0.04
CA ALA A 61 -11.42 -17.41 -0.47
C ALA A 61 -10.57 -18.68 -0.65
N LEU A 62 -9.34 -18.57 -1.17
CA LEU A 62 -8.43 -19.69 -1.39
C LEU A 62 -7.95 -20.35 -0.09
N ARG A 63 -7.89 -19.60 1.01
CA ARG A 63 -7.56 -20.14 2.34
C ARG A 63 -8.71 -20.89 2.99
N ASP A 64 -9.94 -20.72 2.50
CA ASP A 64 -11.10 -21.49 2.93
C ASP A 64 -11.31 -22.69 1.98
N PRO A 65 -11.07 -23.94 2.44
CA PRO A 65 -11.34 -25.13 1.65
C PRO A 65 -12.82 -25.30 1.26
N ALA A 66 -13.74 -24.66 1.98
CA ALA A 66 -15.16 -24.74 1.70
C ALA A 66 -15.63 -23.76 0.62
N SER A 67 -14.82 -22.75 0.27
CA SER A 67 -15.18 -21.73 -0.70
C SER A 67 -15.40 -22.32 -2.10
N ALA A 68 -16.27 -21.70 -2.89
CA ALA A 68 -16.57 -22.14 -4.25
C ALA A 68 -15.32 -22.00 -5.15
N GLN A 69 -14.53 -20.96 -4.95
CA GLN A 69 -13.29 -20.68 -5.68
C GLN A 69 -12.26 -21.78 -5.44
N THR A 70 -12.03 -22.15 -4.18
CA THR A 70 -11.06 -23.21 -3.82
C THR A 70 -11.43 -24.54 -4.46
N LYS A 71 -12.71 -24.93 -4.39
CA LYS A 71 -13.20 -26.19 -4.96
C LYS A 71 -13.01 -26.24 -6.48
N LEU A 72 -13.43 -25.19 -7.18
CA LEU A 72 -13.29 -25.08 -8.64
C LEU A 72 -11.83 -25.19 -9.09
N LEU A 73 -10.93 -24.48 -8.42
CA LEU A 73 -9.52 -24.46 -8.79
C LEU A 73 -8.79 -25.77 -8.41
N ALA A 74 -9.20 -26.39 -7.31
CA ALA A 74 -8.72 -27.72 -6.94
C ALA A 74 -9.12 -28.78 -7.98
N GLU A 75 -10.35 -28.72 -8.49
CA GLU A 75 -10.85 -29.61 -9.55
C GLU A 75 -10.06 -29.46 -10.85
N GLU A 76 -9.71 -28.22 -11.26
CA GLU A 76 -8.93 -27.97 -12.47
C GLU A 76 -7.47 -28.46 -12.37
N LEU A 77 -6.87 -28.43 -11.18
CA LEU A 77 -5.54 -29.02 -10.94
C LEU A 77 -5.61 -30.55 -10.88
N ALA A 78 -6.59 -31.10 -10.16
CA ALA A 78 -6.78 -32.54 -10.05
C ALA A 78 -7.10 -33.18 -11.42
N GLY A 79 -7.92 -32.51 -12.24
CA GLY A 79 -8.22 -32.93 -13.61
C GLY A 79 -7.00 -32.94 -14.53
N ALA A 80 -5.97 -32.14 -14.22
CA ALA A 80 -4.69 -32.13 -14.91
C ALA A 80 -3.68 -33.16 -14.36
N GLY A 81 -4.10 -34.06 -13.48
CA GLY A 81 -3.26 -35.12 -12.92
C GLY A 81 -2.39 -34.69 -11.73
N VAL A 82 -2.63 -33.52 -11.14
CA VAL A 82 -1.91 -33.05 -9.95
C VAL A 82 -2.42 -33.80 -8.70
N ASP A 83 -1.50 -34.34 -7.89
CA ASP A 83 -1.85 -35.08 -6.69
C ASP A 83 -2.52 -34.18 -5.62
N ALA A 84 -3.40 -34.75 -4.80
CA ALA A 84 -4.20 -33.96 -3.85
C ALA A 84 -3.37 -33.13 -2.86
N ALA A 85 -2.19 -33.62 -2.45
CA ALA A 85 -1.34 -32.87 -1.53
C ALA A 85 -0.66 -31.69 -2.26
N GLU A 86 -0.26 -31.87 -3.51
CA GLU A 86 0.26 -30.82 -4.38
C GLU A 86 -0.80 -29.78 -4.74
N VAL A 87 -2.06 -30.18 -4.93
CA VAL A 87 -3.18 -29.24 -5.13
C VAL A 87 -3.31 -28.29 -3.93
N VAL A 88 -3.35 -28.84 -2.71
CA VAL A 88 -3.46 -28.04 -1.49
C VAL A 88 -2.26 -27.09 -1.33
N ARG A 89 -1.04 -27.58 -1.59
CA ARG A 89 0.17 -26.74 -1.56
C ARG A 89 0.09 -25.61 -2.59
N THR A 90 -0.23 -25.92 -3.84
CA THR A 90 -0.31 -24.95 -4.93
C THR A 90 -1.32 -23.84 -4.62
N LEU A 91 -2.51 -24.19 -4.14
CA LEU A 91 -3.52 -23.21 -3.77
C LEU A 91 -3.10 -22.37 -2.57
N GLY A 92 -2.41 -22.97 -1.58
CA GLY A 92 -1.82 -22.25 -0.45
C GLY A 92 -0.75 -21.25 -0.89
N ASP A 93 0.15 -21.66 -1.80
CA ASP A 93 1.21 -20.81 -2.34
C ASP A 93 0.63 -19.66 -3.18
N VAL A 94 -0.40 -19.93 -4.00
CA VAL A 94 -1.13 -18.88 -4.72
C VAL A 94 -1.80 -17.93 -3.72
N ALA A 95 -2.48 -18.43 -2.68
CA ALA A 95 -3.09 -17.58 -1.66
C ALA A 95 -2.08 -16.74 -0.87
N GLY A 96 -0.85 -17.24 -0.71
CA GLY A 96 0.28 -16.49 -0.14
C GLY A 96 0.78 -15.39 -1.10
N ALA A 97 0.93 -15.71 -2.39
CA ALA A 97 1.37 -14.76 -3.41
C ALA A 97 0.33 -13.65 -3.69
N LEU A 98 -0.95 -13.94 -3.51
CA LEU A 98 -2.06 -12.98 -3.63
C LEU A 98 -2.32 -12.18 -2.34
N ASP A 99 -1.63 -12.51 -1.24
CA ASP A 99 -1.76 -11.78 0.01
C ASP A 99 -1.45 -10.29 -0.21
N ARG A 100 -2.35 -9.44 0.30
CA ARG A 100 -2.22 -8.00 0.14
C ARG A 100 -0.89 -7.46 0.65
N GLU A 101 -0.35 -8.01 1.74
CA GLU A 101 0.96 -7.62 2.28
C GLU A 101 2.09 -7.90 1.30
N ALA A 102 2.08 -9.09 0.71
CA ALA A 102 3.11 -9.52 -0.22
C ALA A 102 3.10 -8.62 -1.46
N LEU A 103 1.91 -8.33 -1.99
CA LEU A 103 1.75 -7.47 -3.17
C LEU A 103 2.04 -5.99 -2.89
N GLU A 104 1.65 -5.45 -1.75
CA GLU A 104 2.00 -4.08 -1.35
C GLU A 104 3.51 -3.94 -1.14
N THR A 105 4.14 -4.89 -0.45
CA THR A 105 5.61 -4.92 -0.27
C THR A 105 6.31 -4.95 -1.62
N LYS A 106 5.78 -5.74 -2.57
CA LYS A 106 6.29 -5.80 -3.93
C LYS A 106 6.15 -4.46 -4.65
N LEU A 107 4.99 -3.82 -4.64
CA LEU A 107 4.79 -2.48 -5.22
C LEU A 107 5.74 -1.44 -4.63
N MET A 108 5.88 -1.42 -3.30
CA MET A 108 6.79 -0.52 -2.59
C MET A 108 8.25 -0.72 -3.00
N ARG A 109 8.72 -1.98 -3.04
CA ARG A 109 10.11 -2.29 -3.36
C ARG A 109 10.44 -2.11 -4.84
N GLU A 110 9.50 -2.45 -5.72
CA GLU A 110 9.76 -2.41 -7.16
C GLU A 110 9.47 -1.04 -7.78
N LEU A 111 8.44 -0.33 -7.31
CA LEU A 111 7.96 0.91 -7.92
C LEU A 111 7.93 2.13 -6.97
N GLY A 112 8.11 1.94 -5.66
CA GLY A 112 8.27 3.03 -4.69
C GLY A 112 6.97 3.59 -4.09
N GLY A 113 5.85 2.89 -4.25
CA GLY A 113 4.53 3.32 -3.75
C GLY A 113 3.46 2.27 -4.03
N THR A 114 2.29 2.34 -3.35
CA THR A 114 1.15 1.45 -3.65
C THR A 114 0.26 1.93 -4.78
N ASP A 115 0.33 3.22 -5.11
CA ASP A 115 -0.25 3.79 -6.33
C ASP A 115 0.82 4.49 -7.18
N PRO A 116 1.79 3.74 -7.72
CA PRO A 116 2.94 4.27 -8.45
C PRO A 116 2.56 4.95 -9.79
N GLY A 117 1.30 4.81 -10.23
CA GLY A 117 0.80 5.44 -11.46
C GLY A 117 0.37 6.90 -11.31
N ARG A 118 0.28 7.43 -10.08
CA ARG A 118 -0.01 8.85 -9.83
C ARG A 118 1.12 9.70 -10.41
N LEU A 119 0.79 10.67 -11.27
CA LEU A 119 1.77 11.63 -11.76
C LEU A 119 1.99 12.70 -10.68
N ALA A 120 2.91 12.45 -9.77
CA ALA A 120 3.14 13.25 -8.58
C ALA A 120 4.57 13.82 -8.53
N ARG A 121 4.76 14.93 -7.83
CA ARG A 121 6.09 15.53 -7.63
C ARG A 121 6.96 14.67 -6.73
N PHE A 122 8.18 14.34 -7.16
CA PHE A 122 9.19 13.74 -6.28
C PHE A 122 9.99 14.83 -5.52
N ASP A 123 10.12 16.03 -6.09
CA ASP A 123 10.67 17.23 -5.47
C ASP A 123 9.61 18.34 -5.51
N PHE A 124 9.04 18.68 -4.35
CA PHE A 124 7.95 19.66 -4.25
C PHE A 124 8.37 21.09 -4.64
N ARG A 125 9.68 21.37 -4.74
CA ARG A 125 10.23 22.67 -5.15
C ARG A 125 10.27 22.85 -6.67
N ARG A 126 9.85 21.84 -7.45
CA ARG A 126 9.89 21.85 -8.91
C ARG A 126 8.57 21.36 -9.49
N GLU A 127 8.15 21.95 -10.59
CA GLU A 127 6.98 21.57 -11.38
C GLU A 127 7.26 20.33 -12.26
N ILE A 128 7.90 19.31 -11.68
CA ILE A 128 8.25 18.05 -12.35
C ILE A 128 7.49 16.91 -11.68
N PHE A 129 6.70 16.21 -12.47
CA PHE A 129 5.86 15.10 -12.05
C PHE A 129 6.43 13.81 -12.62
N GLU A 130 6.52 12.77 -11.81
CA GLU A 130 6.93 11.44 -12.25
C GLU A 130 5.87 10.40 -11.89
N GLY A 131 5.86 9.31 -12.64
CA GLY A 131 5.03 8.14 -12.34
C GLY A 131 5.44 6.92 -13.16
N TRP A 132 4.89 5.77 -12.79
CA TRP A 132 5.03 4.52 -13.52
C TRP A 132 3.77 4.25 -14.33
N LEU A 133 3.92 4.15 -15.65
CA LEU A 133 2.83 3.79 -16.54
C LEU A 133 2.97 2.34 -17.02
N PRO A 134 1.85 1.67 -17.36
CA PRO A 134 1.91 0.40 -18.09
C PRO A 134 2.69 0.55 -19.39
N VAL A 135 3.29 -0.54 -19.85
CA VAL A 135 3.85 -0.61 -21.20
C VAL A 135 2.76 -0.60 -22.26
N GLY A 136 1.58 -1.17 -21.97
CA GLY A 136 0.43 -1.24 -22.87
C GLY A 136 -0.13 -2.66 -22.93
N LEU A 137 0.05 -3.35 -24.05
CA LEU A 137 -0.20 -4.79 -24.18
C LEU A 137 1.04 -5.59 -23.73
N LEU A 138 0.87 -6.37 -22.67
CA LEU A 138 1.86 -7.33 -22.17
C LEU A 138 1.41 -8.75 -22.54
N VAL A 139 2.20 -9.41 -23.40
CA VAL A 139 1.98 -10.82 -23.77
C VAL A 139 2.77 -11.72 -22.83
N HIS A 140 2.14 -12.77 -22.32
CA HIS A 140 2.78 -13.77 -21.45
C HIS A 140 2.84 -15.11 -22.16
N VAL A 141 4.03 -15.64 -22.42
CA VAL A 141 4.23 -17.00 -22.94
C VAL A 141 4.58 -17.89 -21.77
N THR A 142 3.57 -18.50 -21.15
CA THR A 142 3.69 -19.15 -19.84
C THR A 142 4.36 -20.52 -19.95
N PRO A 143 5.01 -21.02 -18.87
CA PRO A 143 5.52 -22.39 -18.85
C PRO A 143 4.36 -23.40 -18.89
N GLY A 144 4.57 -24.55 -19.53
CA GLY A 144 3.55 -25.60 -19.63
C GLY A 144 3.38 -26.43 -18.34
N ASN A 145 4.41 -26.50 -17.51
CA ASN A 145 4.48 -27.34 -16.31
C ASN A 145 4.20 -26.57 -15.00
N ALA A 146 3.98 -25.26 -15.05
CA ALA A 146 3.71 -24.44 -13.86
C ALA A 146 2.55 -23.45 -14.11
N PRO A 147 1.29 -23.93 -14.06
CA PRO A 147 0.11 -23.10 -14.33
C PRO A 147 0.02 -21.85 -13.44
N ALA A 148 0.37 -21.97 -12.15
CA ALA A 148 0.37 -20.85 -11.21
C ALA A 148 1.29 -19.70 -11.61
N ALA A 149 2.48 -19.99 -12.16
CA ALA A 149 3.44 -18.97 -12.57
C ALA A 149 2.87 -18.05 -13.66
N GLY A 150 2.11 -18.62 -14.61
CA GLY A 150 1.45 -17.85 -15.67
C GLY A 150 0.39 -16.89 -15.13
N ALA A 151 -0.44 -17.34 -14.19
CA ALA A 151 -1.45 -16.49 -13.56
C ALA A 151 -0.83 -15.36 -12.72
N LEU A 152 0.20 -15.69 -11.92
CA LEU A 152 0.89 -14.69 -11.09
C LEU A 152 1.55 -13.60 -11.95
N SER A 153 2.16 -13.96 -13.09
CA SER A 153 2.70 -12.94 -14.01
C SER A 153 1.63 -12.03 -14.60
N VAL A 154 0.44 -12.56 -14.94
CA VAL A 154 -0.69 -11.72 -15.39
C VAL A 154 -1.11 -10.75 -14.29
N ILE A 155 -1.13 -11.19 -13.04
CA ILE A 155 -1.48 -10.35 -11.89
C ILE A 155 -0.43 -9.25 -11.67
N GLU A 156 0.86 -9.56 -11.80
CA GLU A 156 1.92 -8.54 -11.84
C GLU A 156 1.71 -7.54 -12.98
N GLY A 157 1.31 -8.03 -14.16
CA GLY A 157 0.95 -7.18 -15.30
C GLY A 157 -0.25 -6.27 -15.02
N LEU A 158 -1.27 -6.77 -14.31
CA LEU A 158 -2.45 -6.00 -13.86
C LEU A 158 -2.06 -4.95 -12.81
N LEU A 159 -1.20 -5.29 -11.86
CA LEU A 159 -0.65 -4.33 -10.86
C LEU A 159 0.13 -3.21 -11.55
N ALA A 160 0.82 -3.49 -12.66
CA ALA A 160 1.44 -2.48 -13.50
C ALA A 160 0.44 -1.71 -14.40
N GLY A 161 -0.83 -2.11 -14.43
CA GLY A 161 -1.92 -1.48 -15.18
C GLY A 161 -2.06 -1.92 -16.65
N ASN A 162 -1.38 -2.99 -17.06
CA ASN A 162 -1.34 -3.45 -18.45
C ASN A 162 -2.62 -4.16 -18.89
N ILE A 163 -2.81 -4.25 -20.21
CA ILE A 163 -3.65 -5.26 -20.84
C ILE A 163 -2.79 -6.52 -20.97
N ASN A 164 -3.30 -7.66 -20.53
CA ASN A 164 -2.53 -8.90 -20.44
C ASN A 164 -3.12 -9.95 -21.38
N ALA A 165 -2.27 -10.49 -22.27
CA ALA A 165 -2.62 -11.61 -23.12
C ALA A 165 -1.69 -12.79 -22.83
N ALA A 166 -2.18 -13.78 -22.10
CA ALA A 166 -1.43 -14.97 -21.75
C ALA A 166 -1.71 -16.12 -22.71
N LYS A 167 -0.65 -16.79 -23.16
CA LYS A 167 -0.69 -18.04 -23.90
C LYS A 167 -0.31 -19.18 -22.94
N THR A 168 -1.20 -20.15 -22.79
CA THR A 168 -0.98 -21.38 -22.01
C THR A 168 -0.88 -22.60 -22.95
N SER A 169 -0.21 -23.67 -22.52
CA SER A 169 0.05 -24.85 -23.37
C SER A 169 -0.19 -26.20 -22.69
N GLY A 170 -1.04 -26.23 -21.67
CA GLY A 170 -1.48 -27.45 -21.01
C GLY A 170 -2.99 -27.65 -21.12
N ASP A 171 -3.44 -28.84 -20.73
CA ASP A 171 -4.85 -29.24 -20.78
C ASP A 171 -5.66 -28.69 -19.59
N SER A 172 -5.00 -28.09 -18.59
CA SER A 172 -5.66 -27.45 -17.45
C SER A 172 -6.21 -26.07 -17.79
N ARG A 173 -7.41 -25.74 -17.30
CA ARG A 173 -7.95 -24.37 -17.35
C ARG A 173 -7.68 -23.60 -16.07
N PHE A 174 -6.77 -24.07 -15.21
CA PHE A 174 -6.46 -23.44 -13.93
C PHE A 174 -6.15 -21.94 -14.06
N THR A 175 -5.27 -21.56 -14.99
CA THR A 175 -4.89 -20.15 -15.22
C THR A 175 -6.09 -19.30 -15.62
N GLN A 176 -6.91 -19.80 -16.54
CA GLN A 176 -8.12 -19.14 -17.02
C GLN A 176 -9.12 -18.95 -15.89
N GLN A 177 -9.39 -20.01 -15.12
CA GLN A 177 -10.35 -19.99 -14.02
C GLN A 177 -9.88 -19.07 -12.89
N LEU A 178 -8.60 -19.13 -12.50
CA LEU A 178 -8.06 -18.28 -11.43
C LEU A 178 -8.21 -16.80 -11.78
N LEU A 179 -7.86 -16.41 -13.01
CA LEU A 179 -8.00 -15.02 -13.47
C LEU A 179 -9.46 -14.61 -13.67
N ALA A 180 -10.34 -15.53 -14.06
CA ALA A 180 -11.78 -15.29 -14.13
C ALA A 180 -12.39 -15.03 -12.73
N GLN A 181 -11.99 -15.81 -11.73
CA GLN A 181 -12.42 -15.60 -10.33
C GLN A 181 -11.90 -14.25 -9.79
N LEU A 182 -10.66 -13.88 -10.10
CA LEU A 182 -10.11 -12.57 -9.74
C LEU A 182 -10.92 -11.45 -10.39
N ALA A 183 -11.20 -11.55 -11.69
CA ALA A 183 -11.96 -10.56 -12.43
C ALA A 183 -13.39 -10.40 -11.93
N ALA A 184 -14.03 -11.48 -11.46
CA ALA A 184 -15.37 -11.45 -10.89
C ALA A 184 -15.45 -10.71 -9.54
N LEU A 185 -14.33 -10.56 -8.84
CA LEU A 185 -14.23 -9.82 -7.57
C LEU A 185 -14.03 -8.31 -7.75
N ASP A 186 -13.88 -7.83 -9.00
CA ASP A 186 -13.88 -6.40 -9.34
C ASP A 186 -15.24 -5.98 -9.93
N PRO A 187 -16.10 -5.28 -9.16
CA PRO A 187 -17.42 -4.87 -9.63
C PRO A 187 -17.38 -3.84 -10.77
N SER A 188 -16.25 -3.16 -10.99
CA SER A 188 -16.10 -2.20 -12.09
C SER A 188 -15.82 -2.88 -13.44
N GLY A 189 -15.45 -4.16 -13.42
CA GLY A 189 -15.02 -4.94 -14.58
C GLY A 189 -13.71 -4.46 -15.21
N ALA A 190 -12.96 -3.57 -14.56
CA ALA A 190 -11.70 -3.02 -15.07
C ALA A 190 -10.60 -4.08 -15.18
N ILE A 191 -10.59 -5.06 -14.26
CA ILE A 191 -9.72 -6.24 -14.32
C ILE A 191 -10.13 -7.12 -15.51
N ALA A 192 -11.42 -7.50 -15.61
CA ALA A 192 -11.92 -8.37 -16.68
C ALA A 192 -11.51 -7.83 -18.06
N ARG A 193 -11.76 -6.54 -18.34
CA ARG A 193 -11.40 -5.89 -19.62
C ARG A 193 -9.90 -5.93 -19.96
N ARG A 194 -9.01 -6.28 -19.02
CA ARG A 194 -7.56 -6.31 -19.22
C ARG A 194 -6.97 -7.73 -19.21
N VAL A 195 -7.80 -8.77 -19.22
CA VAL A 195 -7.34 -10.16 -19.18
C VAL A 195 -7.81 -10.95 -20.41
N ILE A 196 -6.85 -11.51 -21.12
CA ILE A 196 -7.01 -12.47 -22.20
C ILE A 196 -6.11 -13.66 -21.90
N VAL A 197 -6.64 -14.88 -21.96
CA VAL A 197 -5.92 -16.13 -21.74
C VAL A 197 -6.32 -17.11 -22.83
N LEU A 198 -5.36 -17.49 -23.67
CA LEU A 198 -5.56 -18.35 -24.81
C LEU A 198 -4.77 -19.65 -24.63
N ALA A 199 -5.47 -20.78 -24.46
CA ALA A 199 -4.86 -22.10 -24.49
C ALA A 199 -4.62 -22.57 -25.93
N PHE A 200 -3.37 -22.67 -26.36
CA PHE A 200 -3.02 -23.30 -27.63
C PHE A 200 -1.57 -23.81 -27.63
N PRO A 201 -1.25 -24.87 -28.41
CA PRO A 201 0.09 -25.42 -28.44
C PRO A 201 1.09 -24.46 -29.10
N SER A 202 2.36 -24.51 -28.70
CA SER A 202 3.44 -23.68 -29.28
C SER A 202 3.64 -23.90 -30.79
N SER A 203 3.22 -25.05 -31.33
CA SER A 203 3.23 -25.32 -32.77
C SER A 203 2.29 -24.40 -33.55
N ARG A 204 1.32 -23.79 -32.87
CA ARG A 204 0.35 -22.89 -33.48
C ARG A 204 0.90 -21.46 -33.56
N THR A 205 1.88 -21.29 -34.45
CA THR A 205 2.67 -20.06 -34.60
C THR A 205 1.89 -18.88 -35.16
N ASP A 206 0.80 -19.06 -35.92
CA ASP A 206 0.01 -17.95 -36.46
C ASP A 206 -0.64 -17.11 -35.35
N TRP A 207 -1.28 -17.69 -34.33
CA TRP A 207 -1.78 -16.86 -33.23
C TRP A 207 -0.67 -16.30 -32.36
N LEU A 208 0.42 -17.05 -32.13
CA LEU A 208 1.53 -16.50 -31.35
C LEU A 208 2.12 -15.27 -32.05
N ALA A 209 2.29 -15.33 -33.37
CA ALA A 209 2.72 -14.20 -34.17
C ALA A 209 1.71 -13.03 -34.09
N ARG A 210 0.41 -13.30 -34.16
CA ARG A 210 -0.64 -12.26 -34.01
C ARG A 210 -0.62 -11.60 -32.63
N LEU A 211 -0.44 -12.38 -31.55
CA LEU A 211 -0.29 -11.85 -30.19
C LEU A 211 0.93 -10.94 -30.09
N CYS A 212 2.09 -11.41 -30.57
CA CYS A 212 3.34 -10.64 -30.48
C CYS A 212 3.35 -9.40 -31.38
N ALA A 213 2.64 -9.41 -32.51
CA ALA A 213 2.70 -8.35 -33.52
C ALA A 213 2.31 -6.95 -32.98
N CYS A 214 1.38 -6.89 -32.02
CA CYS A 214 0.93 -5.63 -31.40
C CYS A 214 1.35 -5.49 -29.93
N ALA A 215 2.25 -6.35 -29.44
CA ALA A 215 2.72 -6.31 -28.05
C ALA A 215 3.72 -5.18 -27.80
N ASP A 216 3.55 -4.48 -26.68
CA ASP A 216 4.54 -3.50 -26.18
C ASP A 216 5.65 -4.19 -25.38
N ALA A 217 5.31 -5.30 -24.72
CA ALA A 217 6.25 -6.21 -24.09
C ALA A 217 5.79 -7.67 -24.18
N VAL A 218 6.74 -8.59 -24.20
CA VAL A 218 6.52 -10.03 -24.13
C VAL A 218 7.31 -10.59 -22.97
N ALA A 219 6.64 -11.16 -21.97
CA ALA A 219 7.25 -11.97 -20.92
C ALA A 219 7.20 -13.44 -21.33
N ALA A 220 8.35 -14.09 -21.41
CA ALA A 220 8.44 -15.46 -21.93
C ALA A 220 9.22 -16.37 -20.98
N TRP A 221 8.62 -17.53 -20.70
CA TRP A 221 9.22 -18.62 -19.94
C TRP A 221 9.53 -19.79 -20.86
N GLY A 222 10.63 -20.48 -20.58
CA GLY A 222 10.95 -21.74 -21.25
C GLY A 222 12.45 -21.94 -21.46
N GLY A 223 12.79 -23.06 -22.10
CA GLY A 223 14.16 -23.34 -22.51
C GLY A 223 14.66 -22.37 -23.59
N GLU A 224 15.96 -22.43 -23.88
CA GLU A 224 16.61 -21.52 -24.82
C GLU A 224 15.97 -21.51 -26.22
N GLU A 225 15.59 -22.68 -26.74
CA GLU A 225 14.96 -22.79 -28.05
C GLU A 225 13.57 -22.14 -28.08
N ALA A 226 12.80 -22.29 -27.00
CA ALA A 226 11.49 -21.67 -26.87
C ALA A 226 11.61 -20.14 -26.84
N LEU A 227 12.55 -19.62 -26.04
CA LEU A 227 12.83 -18.18 -25.96
C LEU A 227 13.35 -17.62 -27.28
N ALA A 228 14.25 -18.34 -27.97
CA ALA A 228 14.73 -17.95 -29.29
C ALA A 228 13.60 -17.97 -30.33
N GLY A 229 12.67 -18.92 -30.23
CA GLY A 229 11.46 -18.99 -31.06
C GLY A 229 10.55 -17.78 -30.86
N VAL A 230 10.23 -17.45 -29.59
CA VAL A 230 9.45 -16.26 -29.24
C VAL A 230 10.17 -14.99 -29.69
N GLY A 231 11.47 -14.88 -29.46
CA GLY A 231 12.27 -13.71 -29.82
C GLY A 231 12.26 -13.38 -31.32
N LYS A 232 12.04 -14.38 -32.20
CA LYS A 232 11.86 -14.14 -33.66
C LYS A 232 10.52 -13.51 -34.01
N LEU A 233 9.51 -13.64 -33.15
CA LEU A 233 8.17 -13.10 -33.33
C LEU A 233 7.99 -11.73 -32.66
N VAL A 234 8.91 -11.35 -31.77
CA VAL A 234 8.88 -10.06 -31.05
C VAL A 234 9.24 -8.92 -32.02
N PRO A 235 8.36 -7.90 -32.19
CA PRO A 235 8.65 -6.75 -33.04
C PRO A 235 9.83 -5.91 -32.55
N ALA A 236 10.46 -5.16 -33.46
CA ALA A 236 11.48 -4.19 -33.07
C ALA A 236 10.88 -3.11 -32.15
N GLY A 237 11.56 -2.80 -31.04
CA GLY A 237 11.09 -1.85 -30.03
C GLY A 237 10.20 -2.46 -28.95
N CYS A 238 9.66 -3.67 -29.16
CA CYS A 238 8.97 -4.44 -28.13
C CYS A 238 9.97 -4.99 -27.11
N ARG A 239 9.63 -4.92 -25.82
CA ARG A 239 10.48 -5.41 -24.73
C ARG A 239 10.31 -6.91 -24.54
N LEU A 240 11.35 -7.70 -24.75
CA LEU A 240 11.38 -9.10 -24.34
C LEU A 240 11.87 -9.21 -22.88
N VAL A 241 11.02 -9.73 -22.01
CA VAL A 241 11.34 -10.09 -20.61
C VAL A 241 11.57 -11.60 -20.58
N ASP A 242 12.83 -11.98 -20.42
CA ASP A 242 13.34 -13.35 -20.52
C ASP A 242 13.35 -14.00 -19.12
N TRP A 243 12.59 -15.09 -18.98
CA TRP A 243 12.59 -15.99 -17.82
C TRP A 243 13.09 -17.38 -18.23
N GLY A 244 14.33 -17.41 -18.72
CA GLY A 244 15.00 -18.60 -19.22
C GLY A 244 15.61 -19.50 -18.16
N PRO A 245 16.27 -20.59 -18.59
CA PRO A 245 16.80 -21.60 -17.69
C PRO A 245 17.86 -21.02 -16.75
N LYS A 246 17.80 -21.45 -15.49
CA LYS A 246 18.71 -21.04 -14.42
C LYS A 246 19.42 -22.23 -13.80
N LEU A 247 20.63 -21.97 -13.31
CA LEU A 247 21.51 -22.89 -12.62
C LEU A 247 21.82 -22.32 -11.24
N SER A 248 21.53 -23.11 -10.23
CA SER A 248 21.84 -22.82 -8.84
C SER A 248 22.79 -23.88 -8.28
N PHE A 249 23.61 -23.50 -7.31
CA PHE A 249 24.65 -24.38 -6.77
C PHE A 249 24.99 -24.06 -5.32
N ALA A 250 25.52 -25.05 -4.60
CA ALA A 250 26.14 -24.80 -3.29
C ALA A 250 27.65 -24.59 -3.45
N TYR A 251 28.27 -23.76 -2.61
CA TYR A 251 29.72 -23.58 -2.55
C TYR A 251 30.18 -23.67 -1.09
N LEU A 252 31.13 -24.56 -0.83
CA LEU A 252 31.56 -24.90 0.53
C LEU A 252 33.05 -24.68 0.71
N THR A 253 33.39 -24.02 1.82
CA THR A 253 34.75 -23.96 2.35
C THR A 253 35.10 -25.22 3.14
N GLU A 254 36.39 -25.45 3.37
CA GLU A 254 36.88 -26.60 4.13
C GLU A 254 36.24 -26.73 5.53
N GLU A 255 36.00 -25.59 6.19
CA GLU A 255 35.34 -25.56 7.50
C GLU A 255 33.92 -26.15 7.48
N ARG A 256 33.21 -26.08 6.34
CA ARG A 256 31.77 -26.36 6.25
C ARG A 256 31.40 -27.58 5.43
N TRP A 257 32.28 -28.09 4.58
CA TRP A 257 32.01 -29.29 3.77
C TRP A 257 32.05 -30.62 4.55
N ALA A 258 32.27 -30.56 5.87
CA ALA A 258 32.16 -31.68 6.80
C ALA A 258 31.15 -31.41 7.93
N ASP A 259 30.51 -30.23 7.93
CA ASP A 259 29.52 -29.86 8.93
C ASP A 259 28.18 -30.56 8.67
N PRO A 260 27.67 -31.42 9.59
CA PRO A 260 26.46 -32.18 9.36
C PRO A 260 25.22 -31.32 9.08
N ALA A 261 25.12 -30.14 9.71
CA ALA A 261 23.99 -29.25 9.48
C ALA A 261 24.00 -28.69 8.05
N THR A 262 25.16 -28.22 7.58
CA THR A 262 25.36 -27.76 6.21
C THR A 262 25.03 -28.85 5.20
N LEU A 263 25.53 -30.08 5.39
CA LEU A 263 25.28 -31.19 4.46
C LEU A 263 23.78 -31.55 4.41
N ARG A 264 23.11 -31.66 5.56
CA ARG A 264 21.66 -31.91 5.59
C ARG A 264 20.87 -30.78 4.93
N GLY A 265 21.29 -29.52 5.11
CA GLY A 265 20.69 -28.38 4.43
C GLY A 265 20.74 -28.50 2.90
N ILE A 266 21.91 -28.83 2.33
CA ILE A 266 22.03 -29.06 0.89
C ILE A 266 21.15 -30.23 0.45
N ALA A 267 21.17 -31.35 1.17
CA ALA A 267 20.33 -32.50 0.83
C ALA A 267 18.83 -32.14 0.84
N ALA A 268 18.38 -31.35 1.82
CA ALA A 268 17.00 -30.85 1.88
C ALA A 268 16.65 -29.96 0.68
N ASP A 269 17.55 -29.04 0.28
CA ASP A 269 17.36 -28.20 -0.90
C ASP A 269 17.30 -29.02 -2.21
N ILE A 270 18.09 -30.10 -2.34
CA ILE A 270 18.07 -31.01 -3.50
C ILE A 270 16.78 -31.82 -3.53
N CYS A 271 16.34 -32.35 -2.40
CA CYS A 271 15.19 -33.21 -2.31
C CYS A 271 13.86 -32.46 -2.50
N ARG A 272 13.79 -31.20 -2.07
CA ARG A 272 12.60 -30.37 -2.21
C ARG A 272 12.29 -30.10 -3.69
N LEU A 273 11.03 -30.34 -4.08
CA LEU A 273 10.55 -30.27 -5.47
C LEU A 273 11.38 -31.11 -6.46
N ASP A 274 12.00 -32.21 -6.00
CA ASP A 274 12.86 -33.08 -6.83
C ASP A 274 13.92 -32.31 -7.62
N GLN A 275 14.46 -31.23 -7.04
CA GLN A 275 15.49 -30.39 -7.64
C GLN A 275 15.01 -29.57 -8.86
N GLN A 276 13.71 -29.50 -9.13
CA GLN A 276 13.17 -28.89 -10.36
C GLN A 276 13.02 -27.36 -10.27
N ALA A 277 13.14 -26.76 -9.09
CA ALA A 277 13.10 -25.31 -8.96
C ALA A 277 14.35 -24.66 -9.55
N CYS A 278 14.22 -23.46 -10.14
CA CYS A 278 15.36 -22.68 -10.63
C CYS A 278 16.41 -22.37 -9.55
N SER A 279 15.99 -22.36 -8.29
CA SER A 279 16.81 -22.14 -7.10
C SER A 279 17.40 -23.41 -6.49
N SER A 280 17.01 -24.60 -6.96
CA SER A 280 17.55 -25.87 -6.45
C SER A 280 19.02 -26.06 -6.85
N PRO A 281 19.90 -26.47 -5.92
CA PRO A 281 21.30 -26.72 -6.23
C PRO A 281 21.44 -27.92 -7.19
N GLN A 282 22.03 -27.69 -8.36
CA GLN A 282 22.35 -28.73 -9.35
C GLN A 282 23.75 -29.32 -9.16
N LEU A 283 24.59 -28.61 -8.39
CA LEU A 283 25.95 -29.02 -8.08
C LEU A 283 26.43 -28.40 -6.77
N VAL A 284 27.47 -29.01 -6.19
CA VAL A 284 28.19 -28.55 -5.01
C VAL A 284 29.65 -28.31 -5.39
N TYR A 285 30.08 -27.06 -5.29
CA TYR A 285 31.47 -26.66 -5.42
C TYR A 285 32.20 -26.72 -4.09
N LEU A 286 33.42 -27.21 -4.13
CA LEU A 286 34.32 -27.31 -2.98
C LEU A 286 35.50 -26.37 -3.19
N ASP A 287 35.81 -25.53 -2.21
CA ASP A 287 36.91 -24.56 -2.24
C ASP A 287 38.29 -25.22 -2.14
N THR A 288 38.65 -25.98 -3.17
CA THR A 288 39.88 -26.78 -3.23
C THR A 288 40.27 -27.12 -4.66
N GLU A 289 41.52 -27.50 -4.83
CA GLU A 289 42.06 -28.16 -6.03
C GLU A 289 42.40 -29.64 -5.76
N ASP A 290 42.27 -30.11 -4.51
CA ASP A 290 42.61 -31.48 -4.12
C ASP A 290 41.50 -32.47 -4.51
N GLU A 291 41.80 -33.30 -5.50
CA GLU A 291 40.91 -34.33 -6.01
C GLU A 291 40.47 -35.33 -4.92
N ALA A 292 41.35 -35.66 -3.97
CA ALA A 292 41.02 -36.60 -2.90
C ALA A 292 39.97 -36.02 -1.95
N GLN A 293 40.01 -34.70 -1.70
CA GLN A 293 39.00 -34.01 -0.90
C GLN A 293 37.63 -34.02 -1.59
N VAL A 294 37.59 -33.87 -2.92
CA VAL A 294 36.36 -33.95 -3.73
C VAL A 294 35.73 -35.33 -3.64
N LEU A 295 36.51 -36.39 -3.87
CA LEU A 295 36.02 -37.77 -3.80
C LEU A 295 35.53 -38.14 -2.40
N ALA A 296 36.30 -37.76 -1.36
CA ALA A 296 35.92 -38.02 0.02
C ALA A 296 34.65 -37.27 0.43
N PHE A 297 34.44 -36.04 -0.08
CA PHE A 297 33.18 -35.33 0.12
C PHE A 297 32.01 -36.03 -0.57
N ALA A 298 32.18 -36.43 -1.83
CA ALA A 298 31.11 -37.06 -2.61
C ALA A 298 30.60 -38.34 -1.92
N GLU A 299 31.50 -39.17 -1.39
CA GLU A 299 31.14 -40.36 -0.63
C GLU A 299 30.34 -40.02 0.65
N ARG A 300 30.81 -39.03 1.43
CA ARG A 300 30.09 -38.59 2.64
C ARG A 300 28.72 -38.02 2.30
N PHE A 301 28.65 -37.19 1.27
CA PHE A 301 27.41 -36.54 0.88
C PHE A 301 26.39 -37.52 0.30
N ALA A 302 26.84 -38.57 -0.41
CA ALA A 302 25.98 -39.65 -0.86
C ALA A 302 25.25 -40.34 0.30
N ALA A 303 25.92 -40.58 1.43
CA ALA A 303 25.27 -41.13 2.61
C ALA A 303 24.19 -40.19 3.19
N VAL A 304 24.47 -38.88 3.23
CA VAL A 304 23.51 -37.87 3.72
C VAL A 304 22.31 -37.74 2.77
N LEU A 305 22.52 -37.76 1.46
CA LEU A 305 21.45 -37.69 0.47
C LEU A 305 20.58 -38.96 0.52
N ALA A 306 21.19 -40.14 0.71
CA ALA A 306 20.45 -41.39 0.88
C ALA A 306 19.51 -41.36 2.09
N GLU A 307 19.97 -40.83 3.22
CA GLU A 307 19.15 -40.64 4.43
C GLU A 307 17.97 -39.70 4.15
N ALA A 308 18.23 -38.55 3.52
CA ALA A 308 17.18 -37.58 3.20
C ALA A 308 16.13 -38.11 2.19
N VAL A 309 16.54 -39.00 1.28
CA VAL A 309 15.62 -39.60 0.29
C VAL A 309 14.79 -40.73 0.90
N GLY A 310 15.34 -41.48 1.86
CA GLY A 310 14.62 -42.56 2.55
C GLY A 310 13.33 -42.13 3.24
N GLU A 311 13.17 -40.83 3.51
CA GLU A 311 11.99 -40.24 4.14
C GLU A 311 10.91 -39.78 3.14
N LEU A 312 11.16 -39.89 1.82
CA LEU A 312 10.32 -39.30 0.78
C LEU A 312 9.62 -40.35 -0.08
N THR A 313 8.41 -40.03 -0.52
CA THR A 313 7.71 -40.81 -1.54
C THR A 313 8.39 -40.62 -2.90
N VAL A 314 8.63 -41.72 -3.62
CA VAL A 314 9.19 -41.71 -4.97
C VAL A 314 8.09 -41.34 -5.97
N ARG A 315 8.32 -40.30 -6.79
CA ARG A 315 7.44 -39.91 -7.89
C ARG A 315 7.81 -40.68 -9.17
N GLU A 316 6.80 -41.07 -9.94
CA GLU A 316 6.99 -41.67 -11.27
C GLU A 316 7.54 -40.59 -12.22
N ARG A 317 8.56 -40.93 -13.00
CA ARG A 317 9.30 -40.00 -13.87
C ARG A 317 8.85 -40.16 -15.32
N ASP A 318 8.91 -39.09 -16.09
CA ASP A 318 8.69 -39.20 -17.53
C ASP A 318 9.79 -40.06 -18.19
N PRO A 319 9.48 -40.85 -19.24
CA PRO A 319 10.50 -41.64 -19.94
C PRO A 319 11.66 -40.83 -20.50
N LEU A 320 11.45 -39.57 -20.91
CA LEU A 320 12.52 -38.70 -21.42
C LEU A 320 13.45 -38.26 -20.29
N GLU A 321 12.89 -37.86 -19.14
CA GLU A 321 13.66 -37.53 -17.93
C GLU A 321 14.50 -38.73 -17.48
N SER A 322 13.90 -39.92 -17.47
CA SER A 322 14.57 -41.17 -17.10
C SER A 322 15.72 -41.52 -18.05
N ALA A 323 15.54 -41.29 -19.35
CA ALA A 323 16.58 -41.51 -20.36
C ALA A 323 17.76 -40.54 -20.18
N GLU A 324 17.50 -39.26 -19.91
CA GLU A 324 18.54 -38.25 -19.74
C GLU A 324 19.39 -38.50 -18.48
N ILE A 325 18.74 -38.88 -17.37
CA ILE A 325 19.43 -39.30 -16.14
C ILE A 325 20.30 -40.53 -16.43
N SER A 326 19.71 -41.57 -17.04
CA SER A 326 20.43 -42.82 -17.34
C SER A 326 21.65 -42.57 -18.23
N ASN A 327 21.49 -41.76 -19.27
CA ASN A 327 22.58 -41.38 -20.16
C ASN A 327 23.69 -40.64 -19.40
N THR A 328 23.33 -39.64 -18.59
CA THR A 328 24.28 -38.86 -17.79
C THR A 328 25.06 -39.75 -16.82
N VAL A 329 24.37 -40.63 -16.08
CA VAL A 329 24.99 -41.53 -15.09
C VAL A 329 25.92 -42.54 -15.77
N LEU A 330 25.50 -43.17 -16.86
CA LEU A 330 26.31 -44.16 -17.59
C LEU A 330 27.56 -43.54 -18.21
N VAL A 331 27.44 -42.36 -18.85
CA VAL A 331 28.59 -41.63 -19.39
C VAL A 331 29.56 -41.25 -18.29
N THR A 332 29.05 -40.80 -17.14
CA THR A 332 29.89 -40.48 -15.97
C THR A 332 30.59 -41.71 -15.42
N GLY A 333 29.91 -42.87 -15.37
CA GLY A 333 30.50 -44.15 -14.96
C GLY A 333 31.61 -44.64 -15.90
N LEU A 334 31.48 -44.38 -17.21
CA LEU A 334 32.54 -44.65 -18.19
C LEU A 334 33.78 -43.79 -17.93
N GLU A 335 33.59 -42.50 -17.63
CA GLU A 335 34.69 -41.58 -17.30
C GLU A 335 35.46 -41.96 -16.01
N GLU A 336 34.89 -42.78 -15.12
CA GLU A 336 35.60 -43.27 -13.92
C GLU A 336 36.85 -44.08 -14.27
N HIS A 337 36.80 -44.83 -15.38
CA HIS A 337 37.93 -45.64 -15.85
C HIS A 337 39.10 -44.78 -16.34
N LEU A 338 38.84 -43.49 -16.61
CA LEU A 338 39.85 -42.50 -16.96
C LEU A 338 40.37 -41.75 -15.71
N GLY A 339 39.84 -42.05 -14.52
CA GLY A 339 40.18 -41.36 -13.28
C GLY A 339 39.65 -39.93 -13.19
N LEU A 340 38.62 -39.58 -13.98
CA LEU A 340 38.10 -38.21 -14.07
C LEU A 340 36.86 -37.97 -13.20
N THR A 341 36.12 -39.03 -12.87
CA THR A 341 34.81 -38.97 -12.22
C THR A 341 34.63 -40.10 -11.21
N ARG A 342 33.56 -40.01 -10.40
CA ARG A 342 33.07 -41.06 -9.50
C ARG A 342 31.55 -40.95 -9.32
N VAL A 343 30.84 -42.06 -9.41
CA VAL A 343 29.39 -42.17 -9.28
C VAL A 343 29.05 -42.87 -7.97
N HIS A 344 28.23 -42.22 -7.16
CA HIS A 344 27.51 -42.82 -6.05
C HIS A 344 26.02 -42.75 -6.36
N ALA A 345 25.33 -43.89 -6.34
CA ALA A 345 23.94 -43.96 -6.76
C ALA A 345 23.16 -44.96 -5.91
N ASP A 346 21.88 -44.70 -5.78
CA ASP A 346 20.90 -45.64 -5.27
C ASP A 346 20.73 -46.85 -6.23
N PRO A 347 20.57 -48.09 -5.74
CA PRO A 347 20.31 -49.24 -6.61
C PRO A 347 19.03 -49.11 -7.45
N ASP A 348 18.02 -48.42 -6.92
CA ASP A 348 16.75 -48.17 -7.60
C ASP A 348 16.77 -46.85 -8.41
N GLY A 349 17.91 -46.15 -8.45
CA GLY A 349 18.09 -44.92 -9.23
C GLY A 349 17.32 -43.72 -8.68
N ASN A 350 16.99 -43.69 -7.38
CA ASN A 350 16.23 -42.61 -6.76
C ASN A 350 17.04 -41.32 -6.51
N TRP A 351 18.37 -41.43 -6.43
CA TRP A 351 19.29 -40.30 -6.27
C TRP A 351 20.69 -40.66 -6.79
N HIS A 352 21.47 -39.62 -7.15
CA HIS A 352 22.83 -39.79 -7.66
C HIS A 352 23.73 -38.64 -7.20
N VAL A 353 24.94 -38.96 -6.72
CA VAL A 353 26.03 -38.01 -6.47
C VAL A 353 27.17 -38.30 -7.43
N LEU A 354 27.46 -37.33 -8.29
CA LEU A 354 28.41 -37.45 -9.40
C LEU A 354 29.63 -36.57 -9.12
N ALA A 355 30.72 -37.15 -8.62
CA ALA A 355 31.98 -36.44 -8.47
C ALA A 355 32.65 -36.27 -9.83
N ASP A 356 33.09 -35.06 -10.17
CA ASP A 356 33.84 -34.77 -11.39
C ASP A 356 34.98 -33.80 -11.03
N LEU A 357 36.21 -34.22 -11.31
CA LEU A 357 37.42 -33.54 -10.89
C LEU A 357 37.71 -32.26 -11.70
N ARG A 358 36.88 -31.97 -12.71
CA ARG A 358 36.97 -30.76 -13.54
C ARG A 358 36.03 -29.67 -13.01
N SER A 359 36.54 -28.45 -12.84
CA SER A 359 35.78 -27.31 -12.29
C SER A 359 34.65 -26.75 -13.18
N ALA A 360 34.62 -27.09 -14.47
CA ALA A 360 33.65 -26.54 -15.41
C ALA A 360 32.20 -26.77 -14.95
N LEU A 361 31.39 -25.70 -14.99
CA LEU A 361 29.97 -25.75 -14.65
C LEU A 361 29.23 -26.72 -15.58
N ARG A 362 28.37 -27.57 -15.00
CA ARG A 362 27.56 -28.54 -15.73
C ARG A 362 26.16 -28.60 -15.12
N ALA A 363 25.14 -28.54 -15.96
CA ALA A 363 23.76 -28.71 -15.52
C ALA A 363 23.53 -30.15 -15.02
N SER A 364 22.63 -30.29 -14.05
CA SER A 364 22.14 -31.59 -13.61
C SER A 364 20.98 -32.04 -14.51
N PRO A 365 20.81 -33.36 -14.75
CA PRO A 365 19.57 -33.92 -15.30
C PRO A 365 18.40 -33.90 -14.29
N LEU A 366 18.56 -33.22 -13.15
CA LEU A 366 17.58 -33.03 -12.06
C LEU A 366 17.21 -34.34 -11.35
N HIS A 367 16.07 -34.37 -10.66
CA HIS A 367 15.54 -35.53 -9.93
C HIS A 367 16.55 -36.12 -8.94
N ARG A 368 17.10 -35.25 -8.09
CA ARG A 368 18.03 -35.61 -7.01
C ARG A 368 19.35 -36.19 -7.54
N THR A 369 19.77 -35.70 -8.70
CA THR A 369 21.09 -35.97 -9.30
C THR A 369 21.95 -34.74 -9.12
N VAL A 370 23.13 -34.85 -8.51
CA VAL A 370 23.94 -33.68 -8.16
C VAL A 370 25.41 -33.88 -8.49
N TRP A 371 26.04 -32.86 -9.07
CA TRP A 371 27.48 -32.85 -9.30
C TRP A 371 28.25 -32.40 -8.06
N VAL A 372 29.42 -32.98 -7.81
CA VAL A 372 30.40 -32.49 -6.83
C VAL A 372 31.68 -32.15 -7.57
N LYS A 373 32.16 -30.91 -7.43
CA LYS A 373 33.28 -30.40 -8.23
C LYS A 373 34.26 -29.54 -7.42
N PRO A 374 35.57 -29.57 -7.74
CA PRO A 374 36.52 -28.61 -7.17
C PRO A 374 36.36 -27.23 -7.84
N LEU A 375 36.41 -26.17 -7.06
CA LEU A 375 36.51 -24.79 -7.54
C LEU A 375 37.22 -23.95 -6.48
N PRO A 376 38.54 -23.72 -6.59
CA PRO A 376 39.24 -22.85 -5.65
C PRO A 376 38.72 -21.40 -5.79
N ARG A 377 38.63 -20.69 -4.66
CA ARG A 377 38.06 -19.34 -4.60
C ARG A 377 38.70 -18.33 -5.56
N THR A 378 39.99 -18.51 -5.87
CA THR A 378 40.75 -17.67 -6.82
C THR A 378 40.25 -17.79 -8.26
N ARG A 379 39.54 -18.87 -8.60
CA ARG A 379 39.05 -19.18 -9.96
C ARG A 379 37.54 -19.06 -10.11
N ILE A 380 36.79 -18.68 -9.07
CA ILE A 380 35.33 -18.52 -9.12
C ILE A 380 34.91 -17.66 -10.32
N VAL A 381 35.50 -16.47 -10.45
CA VAL A 381 35.12 -15.53 -11.53
C VAL A 381 35.53 -16.08 -12.90
N GLU A 382 36.74 -16.65 -13.02
CA GLU A 382 37.23 -17.23 -14.27
C GLU A 382 36.29 -18.32 -14.80
N VAL A 383 35.86 -19.23 -13.93
CA VAL A 383 35.07 -20.42 -14.30
C VAL A 383 33.60 -20.09 -14.49
N LEU A 384 33.01 -19.26 -13.62
CA LEU A 384 31.57 -19.04 -13.59
C LEU A 384 31.11 -17.85 -14.46
N ARG A 385 31.95 -16.82 -14.66
CA ARG A 385 31.57 -15.62 -15.41
C ARG A 385 31.09 -15.88 -16.86
N PRO A 386 31.66 -16.85 -17.61
CA PRO A 386 31.11 -17.22 -18.91
C PRO A 386 29.64 -17.63 -18.86
N MET A 387 29.20 -18.22 -17.75
CA MET A 387 27.86 -18.77 -17.53
C MET A 387 26.88 -17.79 -16.85
N ARG A 388 27.27 -16.52 -16.63
CA ARG A 388 26.50 -15.50 -15.91
C ARG A 388 25.01 -15.35 -16.28
N ARG A 389 24.61 -15.76 -17.49
CA ARG A 389 23.21 -15.70 -17.94
C ARG A 389 22.32 -16.73 -17.24
N TYR A 390 22.93 -17.83 -16.80
CA TYR A 390 22.26 -18.97 -16.18
C TYR A 390 22.37 -18.93 -14.66
N LEU A 391 23.43 -18.34 -14.09
CA LEU A 391 23.66 -18.37 -12.64
C LEU A 391 22.55 -17.64 -11.87
N GLN A 392 21.94 -18.31 -10.89
CA GLN A 392 20.87 -17.74 -10.08
C GLN A 392 21.21 -17.78 -8.58
N THR A 393 20.82 -18.83 -7.85
CA THR A 393 21.01 -18.93 -6.40
C THR A 393 22.27 -19.68 -6.03
N VAL A 394 23.03 -19.14 -5.07
CA VAL A 394 24.20 -19.79 -4.47
C VAL A 394 23.99 -20.02 -2.98
N GLY A 395 24.01 -21.28 -2.55
CA GLY A 395 24.06 -21.65 -1.14
C GLY A 395 25.50 -21.65 -0.62
N LEU A 396 25.89 -20.66 0.20
CA LEU A 396 27.26 -20.53 0.72
C LEU A 396 27.41 -21.16 2.11
N GLY A 397 28.18 -22.25 2.18
CA GLY A 397 28.68 -22.81 3.43
C GLY A 397 30.08 -22.28 3.72
N ALA A 398 30.17 -21.17 4.46
CA ALA A 398 31.45 -20.57 4.86
C ALA A 398 31.39 -19.93 6.25
N GLY A 399 32.57 -19.72 6.86
CA GLY A 399 32.71 -18.90 8.06
C GLY A 399 32.40 -17.41 7.78
N ARG A 400 32.07 -16.63 8.81
CA ARG A 400 31.56 -15.25 8.67
C ARG A 400 32.39 -14.34 7.76
N ALA A 401 33.72 -14.37 7.88
CA ALA A 401 34.60 -13.53 7.08
C ALA A 401 34.66 -14.01 5.61
N ASP A 402 34.75 -15.32 5.41
CA ASP A 402 34.77 -15.93 4.08
C ASP A 402 33.44 -15.73 3.34
N THR A 403 32.29 -15.80 4.03
CA THR A 403 30.98 -15.54 3.43
C THR A 403 30.93 -14.18 2.75
N ALA A 404 31.46 -13.12 3.39
CA ALA A 404 31.46 -11.78 2.81
C ALA A 404 32.30 -11.72 1.51
N VAL A 405 33.47 -12.36 1.51
CA VAL A 405 34.37 -12.41 0.34
C VAL A 405 33.75 -13.25 -0.78
N LEU A 406 33.30 -14.46 -0.46
CA LEU A 406 32.75 -15.42 -1.42
C LEU A 406 31.45 -14.93 -2.03
N ALA A 407 30.56 -14.30 -1.24
CA ALA A 407 29.35 -13.66 -1.76
C ALA A 407 29.71 -12.60 -2.80
N GLY A 408 30.69 -11.74 -2.52
CA GLY A 408 31.18 -10.76 -3.50
C GLY A 408 31.70 -11.40 -4.78
N LEU A 409 32.44 -12.51 -4.69
CA LEU A 409 33.01 -13.22 -5.84
C LEU A 409 31.93 -13.88 -6.71
N VAL A 410 30.97 -14.61 -6.12
CA VAL A 410 29.92 -15.29 -6.90
C VAL A 410 28.93 -14.31 -7.52
N LEU A 411 28.61 -13.21 -6.82
CA LEU A 411 27.81 -12.11 -7.38
C LEU A 411 28.55 -11.42 -8.52
N THR A 412 29.86 -11.18 -8.39
CA THR A 412 30.70 -10.65 -9.48
C THR A 412 30.75 -11.59 -10.68
N ALA A 413 30.78 -12.91 -10.44
CA ALA A 413 30.68 -13.91 -11.50
C ALA A 413 29.32 -13.85 -12.21
N GLY A 414 28.25 -13.49 -11.51
CA GLY A 414 26.93 -13.23 -12.08
C GLY A 414 25.79 -14.04 -11.45
N ALA A 415 26.02 -14.70 -10.31
CA ALA A 415 24.93 -15.19 -9.49
C ALA A 415 24.02 -14.01 -9.09
N GLN A 416 22.73 -14.27 -8.99
CA GLN A 416 21.70 -13.25 -8.72
C GLN A 416 21.34 -13.22 -7.23
N ARG A 417 21.55 -14.33 -6.52
CA ARG A 417 21.17 -14.50 -5.12
C ARG A 417 22.19 -15.34 -4.38
N VAL A 418 22.43 -14.98 -3.12
CA VAL A 418 23.28 -15.72 -2.18
C VAL A 418 22.48 -15.98 -0.91
N THR A 419 22.50 -17.22 -0.45
CA THR A 419 21.79 -17.67 0.76
C THR A 419 22.60 -18.76 1.47
N VAL A 420 22.07 -19.30 2.56
CA VAL A 420 22.66 -20.42 3.28
C VAL A 420 22.15 -21.76 2.74
N PRO A 421 22.94 -22.83 2.81
CA PRO A 421 22.45 -24.18 2.55
C PRO A 421 21.27 -24.54 3.46
N GLY A 422 20.25 -25.18 2.88
CA GLY A 422 18.94 -25.45 3.49
C GLY A 422 17.90 -24.34 3.28
N GLY A 423 18.30 -23.17 2.77
CA GLY A 423 17.42 -22.04 2.46
C GLY A 423 17.47 -21.63 1.00
N MET A 424 17.94 -22.49 0.10
CA MET A 424 18.11 -22.13 -1.31
C MET A 424 16.77 -21.92 -2.01
N LEU A 425 15.74 -22.70 -1.67
CA LEU A 425 14.42 -22.53 -2.26
C LEU A 425 13.52 -21.55 -1.47
N ASP A 426 13.98 -21.02 -0.34
CA ASP A 426 13.22 -20.05 0.44
C ASP A 426 13.21 -18.69 -0.26
N SER A 427 12.21 -17.87 0.04
CA SER A 427 12.04 -16.53 -0.52
C SER A 427 11.53 -15.57 0.56
N TYR A 428 11.46 -14.28 0.25
CA TYR A 428 10.86 -13.25 1.10
C TYR A 428 9.99 -12.30 0.25
N ASN A 429 9.05 -11.62 0.89
CA ASN A 429 8.15 -10.70 0.19
C ASN A 429 8.91 -9.57 -0.54
N GLY A 430 8.68 -9.45 -1.84
CA GLY A 430 9.37 -8.48 -2.71
C GLY A 430 10.84 -8.82 -3.02
N GLU A 431 11.23 -10.09 -2.94
CA GLU A 431 12.50 -10.58 -3.48
C GLU A 431 12.59 -10.33 -5.00
N PRO A 432 13.74 -9.82 -5.52
CA PRO A 432 13.94 -9.70 -6.97
C PRO A 432 13.97 -11.09 -7.61
N HIS A 433 13.04 -11.35 -8.52
CA HIS A 433 13.02 -12.59 -9.29
C HIS A 433 14.12 -12.55 -10.35
N ASP A 434 15.01 -13.54 -10.31
CA ASP A 434 16.18 -13.63 -11.17
C ASP A 434 17.03 -12.35 -11.27
N GLY A 435 17.18 -11.65 -10.14
CA GLY A 435 17.97 -10.41 -10.05
C GLY A 435 17.33 -9.20 -10.69
N VAL A 436 16.04 -9.27 -11.03
CA VAL A 436 15.26 -8.15 -11.60
C VAL A 436 13.91 -7.98 -10.89
N TYR A 437 13.34 -6.78 -11.04
CA TYR A 437 11.99 -6.47 -10.57
C TYR A 437 11.01 -6.54 -11.74
N ALA A 438 10.07 -7.49 -11.69
CA ALA A 438 9.13 -7.79 -12.76
C ALA A 438 8.26 -6.58 -13.10
N LEU A 439 7.75 -5.85 -12.11
CA LEU A 439 6.92 -4.66 -12.30
C LEU A 439 7.69 -3.56 -13.03
N GLN A 440 8.99 -3.36 -12.75
CA GLN A 440 9.81 -2.43 -13.53
C GLN A 440 9.96 -2.87 -15.00
N ARG A 441 9.95 -4.19 -15.26
CA ARG A 441 9.94 -4.76 -16.61
C ARG A 441 8.56 -4.69 -17.27
N TYR A 442 7.48 -4.56 -16.52
CA TYR A 442 6.10 -4.42 -17.01
C TYR A 442 5.61 -2.96 -17.03
N SER A 443 6.45 -2.02 -16.62
CA SER A 443 6.15 -0.60 -16.60
C SER A 443 7.20 0.24 -17.31
N ARG A 444 6.90 1.53 -17.49
CA ARG A 444 7.83 2.58 -17.90
C ARG A 444 7.73 3.74 -16.93
N ARG A 445 8.88 4.31 -16.56
CA ARG A 445 8.94 5.54 -15.78
C ARG A 445 8.81 6.72 -16.74
N VAL A 446 7.94 7.66 -16.42
CA VAL A 446 7.68 8.84 -17.24
C VAL A 446 7.78 10.10 -16.39
N ASP A 447 8.11 11.21 -17.03
CA ASP A 447 8.11 12.54 -16.42
C ASP A 447 7.25 13.53 -17.23
N VAL A 448 6.71 14.52 -16.53
CA VAL A 448 6.01 15.67 -17.09
C VAL A 448 6.61 16.94 -16.47
N GLN A 449 7.16 17.82 -17.29
CA GLN A 449 7.81 19.05 -16.86
C GLN A 449 6.94 20.25 -17.25
N LEU A 450 6.49 21.01 -16.26
CA LEU A 450 5.52 22.09 -16.45
C LEU A 450 6.07 23.44 -15.94
N ASP A 451 5.32 24.50 -16.21
CA ASP A 451 5.64 25.86 -15.77
C ASP A 451 4.93 26.24 -14.47
N GLY A 452 5.20 27.45 -13.97
CA GLY A 452 4.70 27.95 -12.69
C GLY A 452 3.17 28.00 -12.54
N ARG A 453 2.38 27.81 -13.61
CA ARG A 453 0.91 27.65 -13.48
C ARG A 453 0.54 26.46 -12.61
N PHE A 454 1.40 25.44 -12.55
CA PHE A 454 1.22 24.24 -11.76
C PHE A 454 1.91 24.31 -10.40
N GLY A 455 2.38 25.49 -9.97
CA GLY A 455 3.19 25.67 -8.76
C GLY A 455 2.54 25.16 -7.47
N SER A 456 1.20 25.20 -7.39
CA SER A 456 0.43 24.67 -6.27
C SER A 456 0.02 23.20 -6.42
N ASP A 457 0.27 22.58 -7.58
CA ASP A 457 -0.20 21.24 -7.91
C ASP A 457 0.89 20.20 -7.61
N ALA A 458 0.58 19.29 -6.68
CA ALA A 458 1.49 18.22 -6.31
C ALA A 458 1.27 16.93 -7.11
N CYS A 459 0.07 16.75 -7.68
CA CYS A 459 -0.35 15.58 -8.44
C CYS A 459 -1.25 16.03 -9.61
N LEU A 460 -0.95 15.60 -10.84
CA LEU A 460 -1.76 15.96 -12.02
C LEU A 460 -3.09 15.20 -12.09
N ASP A 461 -3.15 14.01 -11.50
CA ASP A 461 -4.37 13.20 -11.46
C ASP A 461 -5.51 13.96 -10.75
N ASP A 462 -5.20 14.84 -9.79
CA ASP A 462 -6.17 15.67 -9.07
C ASP A 462 -6.93 16.66 -9.97
N LEU A 463 -6.40 16.95 -11.17
CA LEU A 463 -7.00 17.86 -12.17
C LEU A 463 -7.91 17.14 -13.19
N VAL A 464 -7.82 15.80 -13.27
CA VAL A 464 -8.54 15.01 -14.29
C VAL A 464 -9.81 14.38 -13.73
N GLY A 465 -9.76 13.80 -12.53
CA GLY A 465 -10.95 13.18 -11.92
C GLY A 465 -10.63 12.30 -10.72
N VAL A 466 -11.68 11.90 -10.02
CA VAL A 466 -11.60 11.17 -8.75
C VAL A 466 -11.35 9.69 -8.97
N ARG A 467 -10.35 9.14 -8.28
CA ARG A 467 -10.21 7.69 -8.07
C ARG A 467 -10.97 7.31 -6.79
N GLU A 468 -12.26 7.01 -6.92
CA GLU A 468 -13.00 6.36 -5.83
C GLU A 468 -12.89 4.84 -5.99
N LEU A 469 -12.38 4.19 -4.95
CA LEU A 469 -12.42 2.72 -4.86
C LEU A 469 -13.81 2.27 -4.41
N PRO A 470 -14.27 1.07 -4.85
CA PRO A 470 -15.49 0.48 -4.33
C PRO A 470 -15.48 0.41 -2.80
N LEU A 471 -16.59 0.77 -2.19
CA LEU A 471 -16.73 0.72 -0.73
C LEU A 471 -16.75 -0.74 -0.25
N PRO A 472 -16.02 -1.07 0.83
CA PRO A 472 -16.06 -2.40 1.41
C PRO A 472 -17.47 -2.68 1.95
N GLN A 473 -17.98 -3.88 1.71
CA GLN A 473 -19.33 -4.29 2.14
C GLN A 473 -19.33 -4.77 3.60
N VAL A 474 -18.95 -3.87 4.50
CA VAL A 474 -18.88 -4.11 5.96
C VAL A 474 -19.77 -3.11 6.71
N PRO A 475 -20.22 -3.42 7.94
CA PRO A 475 -20.91 -2.45 8.80
C PRO A 475 -20.05 -1.21 9.09
N VAL A 476 -20.68 -0.09 9.42
CA VAL A 476 -19.96 1.11 9.88
C VAL A 476 -19.25 0.82 11.20
N THR A 477 -17.95 1.09 11.26
CA THR A 477 -17.18 0.93 12.48
C THR A 477 -17.24 2.22 13.29
N VAL A 478 -17.86 2.14 14.47
CA VAL A 478 -17.98 3.29 15.38
C VAL A 478 -16.71 3.48 16.22
N LYS A 479 -16.51 4.70 16.74
CA LYS A 479 -15.32 5.05 17.51
C LYS A 479 -15.07 4.15 18.73
N SER A 480 -16.11 3.63 19.38
CA SER A 480 -15.96 2.70 20.51
C SER A 480 -15.22 1.41 20.12
N GLU A 481 -15.30 0.99 18.87
CA GLU A 481 -14.69 -0.23 18.35
C GLU A 481 -13.29 -0.03 17.77
N PHE A 482 -12.81 1.22 17.69
CA PHE A 482 -11.50 1.56 17.10
C PHE A 482 -10.33 0.72 17.63
N GLU A 483 -10.28 0.43 18.93
CA GLU A 483 -9.19 -0.37 19.52
C GLU A 483 -9.28 -1.85 19.12
N ARG A 484 -10.47 -2.37 18.79
CA ARG A 484 -10.65 -3.72 18.25
C ARG A 484 -10.11 -3.85 16.83
N LEU A 485 -9.95 -2.74 16.10
CA LEU A 485 -9.36 -2.72 14.76
C LEU A 485 -7.84 -2.90 14.79
N GLN A 486 -7.22 -2.71 15.96
CA GLN A 486 -5.83 -3.12 16.14
C GLN A 486 -5.85 -4.66 16.14
N GLY A 487 -5.38 -5.26 15.05
CA GLY A 487 -5.27 -6.72 14.92
C GLY A 487 -4.25 -7.29 15.92
N ASP A 488 -3.48 -8.29 15.52
CA ASP A 488 -2.42 -8.86 16.39
C ASP A 488 -1.22 -7.92 16.66
N GLY A 489 -1.27 -6.69 16.14
CA GLY A 489 -0.24 -5.67 16.32
C GLY A 489 1.06 -5.91 15.53
N ARG A 490 1.14 -6.96 14.68
CA ARG A 490 2.39 -7.35 14.02
C ARG A 490 2.89 -6.38 12.94
N ARG A 491 2.05 -5.45 12.47
CA ARG A 491 2.38 -4.48 11.41
C ARG A 491 2.52 -3.03 11.85
N ALA A 492 2.31 -2.73 13.13
CA ALA A 492 2.37 -1.36 13.61
C ALA A 492 3.69 -1.09 14.32
N GLU A 493 4.45 -0.12 13.84
CA GLU A 493 5.70 0.33 14.48
C GLU A 493 5.58 1.72 15.11
N VAL A 494 4.60 2.51 14.68
CA VAL A 494 4.39 3.89 15.16
C VAL A 494 3.02 4.03 15.80
N PHE A 495 2.99 4.62 16.99
CA PHE A 495 1.77 4.75 17.78
C PHE A 495 1.57 6.18 18.23
N PHE A 496 0.39 6.71 17.93
CA PHE A 496 -0.07 8.01 18.42
C PHE A 496 -1.27 7.83 19.33
N ARG A 497 -1.56 8.83 20.15
CA ARG A 497 -2.71 8.84 21.07
C ARG A 497 -3.66 9.93 20.67
N SER A 498 -4.93 9.58 20.50
CA SER A 498 -5.95 10.56 20.16
C SER A 498 -6.24 11.49 21.35
N GLY A 499 -6.41 12.78 21.03
CA GLY A 499 -6.93 13.77 21.97
C GLY A 499 -8.44 13.62 22.09
N GLY A 500 -8.93 12.95 23.14
CA GLY A 500 -10.36 12.75 23.37
C GLY A 500 -11.03 13.93 24.08
N SER A 501 -12.19 14.36 23.59
CA SER A 501 -13.17 15.16 24.37
C SER A 501 -14.31 14.30 24.94
N SER A 502 -14.32 13.01 24.62
CA SER A 502 -15.45 12.08 24.83
C SER A 502 -15.10 10.85 25.68
N GLY A 503 -13.91 10.78 26.30
CA GLY A 503 -13.51 9.64 27.15
C GLY A 503 -12.02 9.31 27.12
N ALA A 504 -11.70 8.05 27.44
CA ALA A 504 -10.33 7.51 27.53
C ALA A 504 -9.57 7.64 26.19
N PRO A 505 -8.30 8.07 26.21
CA PRO A 505 -7.48 8.22 24.99
C PRO A 505 -7.29 6.89 24.27
N LYS A 506 -7.47 6.88 22.94
CA LYS A 506 -7.24 5.67 22.13
C LYS A 506 -5.87 5.70 21.48
N LEU A 507 -5.24 4.53 21.36
CA LEU A 507 -3.98 4.37 20.65
C LEU A 507 -4.27 4.14 19.16
N SER A 508 -3.63 4.90 18.28
CA SER A 508 -3.76 4.80 16.83
C SER A 508 -2.45 4.23 16.29
N ALA A 509 -2.52 3.11 15.57
CA ALA A 509 -1.37 2.32 15.17
C ALA A 509 -1.09 2.50 13.67
N PHE A 510 0.18 2.70 13.30
CA PHE A 510 0.64 2.98 11.95
C PHE A 510 1.86 2.10 11.64
N ALA A 511 1.90 1.57 10.42
CA ALA A 511 3.14 1.06 9.84
C ALA A 511 4.02 2.25 9.41
N TRP A 512 5.35 2.13 9.37
CA TRP A 512 6.16 3.26 8.86
C TRP A 512 5.78 3.68 7.43
N ASP A 513 5.52 2.71 6.55
CA ASP A 513 5.13 2.98 5.17
C ASP A 513 3.79 3.71 5.09
N ASP A 514 2.82 3.37 5.93
CA ASP A 514 1.51 4.05 5.90
C ASP A 514 1.59 5.46 6.50
N TYR A 515 2.39 5.65 7.55
CA TYR A 515 2.64 6.96 8.13
C TYR A 515 3.26 7.89 7.08
N HIS A 516 4.31 7.46 6.40
CA HIS A 516 4.97 8.27 5.38
C HIS A 516 4.07 8.56 4.16
N GLU A 517 3.26 7.59 3.73
CA GLU A 517 2.28 7.78 2.65
C GLU A 517 1.22 8.84 3.03
N HIS A 518 0.71 8.80 4.25
CA HIS A 518 -0.21 9.82 4.78
C HIS A 518 0.47 11.19 4.92
N MET A 519 1.71 11.27 5.43
CA MET A 519 2.43 12.53 5.57
C MET A 519 2.78 13.14 4.21
N ARG A 520 3.04 12.30 3.20
CA ARG A 520 3.20 12.74 1.81
C ARG A 520 1.90 13.37 1.28
N SER A 521 0.73 12.77 1.52
CA SER A 521 -0.54 13.42 1.19
C SER A 521 -0.71 14.76 1.93
N GLY A 522 -0.30 14.84 3.20
CA GLY A 522 -0.25 16.10 3.94
C GLY A 522 0.62 17.16 3.26
N ALA A 523 1.78 16.79 2.73
CA ALA A 523 2.66 17.68 1.95
C ALA A 523 2.02 18.15 0.64
N GLU A 524 1.36 17.23 -0.09
CA GLU A 524 0.59 17.57 -1.29
C GLU A 524 -0.52 18.61 -0.99
N GLY A 525 -1.25 18.40 0.10
CA GLY A 525 -2.30 19.32 0.55
C GLY A 525 -1.75 20.67 1.00
N LEU A 526 -0.60 20.69 1.67
CA LEU A 526 0.02 21.92 2.16
C LEU A 526 0.55 22.80 1.02
N LEU A 527 1.10 22.19 -0.04
CA LEU A 527 1.46 22.90 -1.29
C LEU A 527 0.21 23.54 -1.91
N ALA A 528 -0.89 22.79 -2.01
CA ALA A 528 -2.16 23.30 -2.53
C ALA A 528 -2.78 24.42 -1.66
N ALA A 529 -2.54 24.38 -0.35
CA ALA A 529 -2.98 25.39 0.60
C ALA A 529 -2.20 26.71 0.49
N GLY A 530 -1.06 26.73 -0.22
CA GLY A 530 -0.26 27.93 -0.50
C GLY A 530 1.07 28.00 0.24
N PHE A 531 1.53 26.90 0.84
CA PHE A 531 2.89 26.80 1.33
C PHE A 531 3.87 26.67 0.17
N ASP A 532 4.97 27.44 0.19
CA ASP A 532 6.00 27.38 -0.84
C ASP A 532 7.33 26.87 -0.23
N PRO A 533 7.71 25.61 -0.50
CA PRO A 533 8.93 25.03 0.09
C PRO A 533 10.23 25.69 -0.39
N ARG A 534 10.18 26.56 -1.40
CA ARG A 534 11.36 27.28 -1.92
C ARG A 534 11.68 28.54 -1.13
N THR A 535 10.65 29.16 -0.54
CA THR A 535 10.77 30.51 0.05
C THR A 535 10.35 30.55 1.51
N ASP A 536 9.33 29.78 1.90
CA ASP A 536 8.74 29.88 3.23
C ASP A 536 9.70 29.37 4.31
N ARG A 537 9.82 30.16 5.37
CA ARG A 537 10.61 29.87 6.57
C ARG A 537 9.64 29.53 7.68
N SER A 538 9.44 28.23 7.89
CA SER A 538 8.39 27.72 8.76
C SER A 538 8.85 27.50 10.19
N MET A 539 8.02 27.86 11.18
CA MET A 539 8.20 27.43 12.57
C MET A 539 7.03 26.54 12.99
N ASN A 540 7.35 25.32 13.42
CA ASN A 540 6.37 24.34 13.87
C ASN A 540 6.16 24.46 15.39
N LEU A 541 5.00 24.99 15.76
CA LEU A 541 4.54 25.26 17.12
C LEU A 541 3.37 24.35 17.53
N PHE A 542 3.17 23.22 16.86
CA PHE A 542 2.27 22.20 17.39
C PHE A 542 2.86 21.57 18.65
N PHE A 543 1.98 21.03 19.50
CA PHE A 543 2.37 20.34 20.72
C PHE A 543 2.99 18.96 20.41
N ASN A 544 3.96 18.56 21.23
CA ASN A 544 4.63 17.25 21.19
C ASN A 544 4.64 16.61 22.58
N GLY A 545 4.88 15.30 22.64
CA GLY A 545 4.90 14.50 23.87
C GLY A 545 3.59 13.76 24.15
N GLN A 546 3.61 12.83 25.11
CA GLN A 546 2.45 12.01 25.50
C GLN A 546 1.76 11.26 24.34
N LEU A 547 2.52 10.92 23.30
CA LEU A 547 2.06 10.30 22.05
C LEU A 547 1.17 11.20 21.17
N ALA A 548 1.17 12.52 21.38
CA ALA A 548 0.46 13.45 20.51
C ALA A 548 1.10 13.48 19.11
N GLY A 549 0.28 13.35 18.06
CA GLY A 549 0.77 13.29 16.67
C GLY A 549 1.06 14.64 16.02
N GLY A 550 0.43 15.74 16.46
CA GLY A 550 0.39 17.01 15.72
C GLY A 550 1.76 17.55 15.29
N PHE A 551 2.70 17.69 16.23
CA PHE A 551 4.04 18.18 15.91
C PHE A 551 4.82 17.23 14.99
N LEU A 552 4.83 15.94 15.30
CA LEU A 552 5.56 14.93 14.53
C LEU A 552 5.01 14.78 13.12
N SER A 553 3.68 14.80 12.96
CA SER A 553 3.04 14.77 11.64
C SER A 553 3.50 15.95 10.79
N PHE A 554 3.43 17.19 11.30
CA PHE A 554 3.84 18.35 10.52
C PHE A 554 5.36 18.49 10.39
N TYR A 555 6.15 17.89 11.29
CA TYR A 555 7.58 17.72 11.08
C TYR A 555 7.84 16.87 9.82
N SER A 556 7.22 15.69 9.72
CA SER A 556 7.40 14.77 8.59
C SER A 556 6.82 15.32 7.27
N VAL A 557 5.71 16.07 7.34
CA VAL A 557 5.15 16.78 6.18
C VAL A 557 6.14 17.80 5.61
N LEU A 558 6.72 18.64 6.47
CA LEU A 558 7.69 19.66 6.08
C LEU A 558 9.04 19.04 5.66
N GLU A 559 9.44 17.92 6.27
CA GLU A 559 10.57 17.09 5.83
C GLU A 559 10.34 16.56 4.40
N THR A 560 9.15 16.04 4.12
CA THR A 560 8.77 15.54 2.78
C THR A 560 8.80 16.66 1.73
N LEU A 561 8.41 17.88 2.12
CA LEU A 561 8.51 19.08 1.28
C LEU A 561 9.95 19.58 1.11
N GLN A 562 10.89 19.08 1.91
CA GLN A 562 12.26 19.59 2.04
C GLN A 562 12.30 21.10 2.32
N ALA A 563 11.38 21.56 3.16
CA ALA A 563 11.19 22.97 3.47
C ALA A 563 12.18 23.48 4.54
N VAL A 564 12.35 24.80 4.61
CA VAL A 564 13.04 25.42 5.76
C VAL A 564 12.12 25.35 6.98
N GLN A 565 12.52 24.58 7.99
CA GLN A 565 11.74 24.36 9.20
C GLN A 565 12.55 24.64 10.48
N PHE A 566 11.93 25.37 11.40
CA PHE A 566 12.34 25.58 12.79
C PHE A 566 11.44 24.75 13.71
N PRO A 567 11.88 23.56 14.17
CA PRO A 567 11.10 22.65 15.01
C PRO A 567 11.03 23.12 16.47
N MET A 568 10.36 24.25 16.74
CA MET A 568 10.34 24.90 18.05
C MET A 568 9.51 24.15 19.12
N VAL A 569 8.42 23.48 18.70
CA VAL A 569 7.34 22.99 19.59
C VAL A 569 6.68 24.15 20.33
N ALA A 570 5.42 24.02 20.73
CA ALA A 570 4.79 24.99 21.62
C ALA A 570 5.54 25.09 22.97
N GLN A 571 5.97 26.30 23.33
CA GLN A 571 6.63 26.63 24.60
C GLN A 571 5.72 27.50 25.49
N PRO A 572 5.81 27.37 26.83
CA PRO A 572 5.04 28.20 27.76
C PRO A 572 5.47 29.68 27.76
N ASP A 573 6.73 29.97 27.41
CA ASP A 573 7.25 31.33 27.28
C ASP A 573 7.00 31.86 25.86
N HIS A 574 5.87 32.54 25.68
CA HIS A 574 5.44 33.04 24.38
C HIS A 574 6.29 34.21 23.87
N ALA A 575 6.87 35.02 24.77
CA ALA A 575 7.73 36.13 24.41
C ALA A 575 9.06 35.62 23.82
N MET A 576 9.65 34.58 24.43
CA MET A 576 10.83 33.90 23.87
C MET A 576 10.55 33.32 22.47
N VAL A 577 9.36 32.75 22.24
CA VAL A 577 8.97 32.26 20.91
C VAL A 577 8.85 33.42 19.91
N ALA A 578 8.26 34.55 20.31
CA ALA A 578 8.17 35.74 19.46
C ALA A 578 9.56 36.28 19.09
N ASP A 579 10.49 36.36 20.04
CA ASP A 579 11.86 36.79 19.78
C ASP A 579 12.57 35.85 18.78
N ALA A 580 12.41 34.52 18.95
CA ALA A 580 12.97 33.54 18.02
C ALA A 580 12.38 33.63 16.60
N ILE A 581 11.08 33.95 16.48
CA ILE A 581 10.43 34.22 15.19
C ILE A 581 11.14 35.37 14.47
N VAL A 582 11.42 36.46 15.18
CA VAL A 582 12.11 37.63 14.62
C VAL A 582 13.57 37.30 14.29
N GLU A 583 14.31 36.68 15.23
CA GLU A 583 15.73 36.33 15.09
C GLU A 583 15.98 35.47 13.84
N HIS A 584 15.16 34.43 13.66
CA HIS A 584 15.31 33.49 12.56
C HIS A 584 14.58 33.92 11.29
N ARG A 585 13.96 35.10 11.29
CA ARG A 585 13.17 35.63 10.18
C ARG A 585 12.13 34.62 9.69
N VAL A 586 11.36 34.07 10.62
CA VAL A 586 10.27 33.14 10.30
C VAL A 586 9.12 33.94 9.67
N ASP A 587 8.53 33.40 8.61
CA ASP A 587 7.41 34.02 7.89
C ASP A 587 6.13 33.19 7.90
N THR A 588 6.24 31.93 8.33
CA THR A 588 5.15 30.96 8.27
C THR A 588 5.06 30.20 9.58
N LEU A 589 3.89 30.22 10.24
CA LEU A 589 3.68 29.53 11.52
C LEU A 589 2.74 28.34 11.37
N PHE A 590 3.05 27.25 12.07
CA PHE A 590 2.18 26.08 12.21
C PHE A 590 1.79 25.90 13.67
N GLY A 591 0.51 25.79 14.01
CA GLY A 591 0.13 25.55 15.41
C GLY A 591 -1.37 25.54 15.71
N MET A 592 -1.70 25.38 16.98
CA MET A 592 -3.09 25.47 17.45
C MET A 592 -3.52 26.94 17.53
N PRO A 593 -4.70 27.33 17.03
CA PRO A 593 -5.18 28.72 17.06
C PRO A 593 -5.01 29.42 18.41
N ASN A 594 -5.50 28.81 19.50
CA ASN A 594 -5.38 29.40 20.84
C ASN A 594 -3.92 29.65 21.27
N TYR A 595 -3.00 28.75 20.92
CA TYR A 595 -1.58 28.93 21.25
C TYR A 595 -0.97 30.08 20.43
N LEU A 596 -1.25 30.12 19.12
CA LEU A 596 -0.76 31.16 18.23
C LEU A 596 -1.26 32.56 18.66
N LEU A 597 -2.53 32.68 19.04
CA LEU A 597 -3.10 33.94 19.55
C LEU A 597 -2.36 34.42 20.80
N ARG A 598 -1.92 33.53 21.69
CA ARG A 598 -1.11 33.90 22.85
C ARG A 598 0.29 34.36 22.47
N VAL A 599 0.94 33.72 21.48
CA VAL A 599 2.21 34.19 20.93
C VAL A 599 2.09 35.60 20.36
N PHE A 600 1.04 35.86 19.57
CA PHE A 600 0.79 37.19 19.02
C PHE A 600 0.41 38.23 20.08
N THR A 601 -0.34 37.85 21.12
CA THR A 601 -0.78 38.76 22.18
C THR A 601 0.35 39.09 23.16
N GLU A 602 1.05 38.07 23.67
CA GLU A 602 2.09 38.21 24.68
C GLU A 602 3.43 38.68 24.08
N GLY A 603 3.68 38.38 22.80
CA GLY A 603 4.85 38.84 22.02
C GLY A 603 4.55 40.02 21.08
N ALA A 604 3.46 40.76 21.33
CA ALA A 604 2.90 41.69 20.35
C ALA A 604 3.88 42.77 19.88
N ASP A 605 4.69 43.35 20.78
CA ASP A 605 5.61 44.44 20.42
C ASP A 605 6.67 44.01 19.42
N ALA A 606 7.30 42.85 19.64
CA ALA A 606 8.31 42.29 18.74
C ALA A 606 7.70 41.92 17.38
N LEU A 607 6.54 41.25 17.39
CA LEU A 607 5.90 40.77 16.16
C LEU A 607 5.28 41.90 15.34
N ARG A 608 4.70 42.94 15.99
CA ARG A 608 4.23 44.15 15.30
C ARG A 608 5.38 44.95 14.70
N ALA A 609 6.53 45.03 15.37
CA ALA A 609 7.71 45.70 14.81
C ALA A 609 8.27 44.92 13.61
N TYR A 610 8.25 43.59 13.68
CA TYR A 610 8.78 42.72 12.63
C TYR A 610 7.87 42.64 11.39
N ARG A 611 6.54 42.47 11.57
CA ARG A 611 5.53 42.22 10.50
C ARG A 611 5.93 41.21 9.42
N GLY A 612 6.85 40.30 9.74
CA GLY A 612 7.38 39.33 8.79
C GLY A 612 6.60 38.02 8.74
N VAL A 613 5.70 37.76 9.68
CA VAL A 613 4.81 36.59 9.64
C VAL A 613 3.70 36.84 8.63
N ARG A 614 3.76 36.15 7.49
CA ARG A 614 2.83 36.29 6.36
C ARG A 614 1.80 35.17 6.31
N LYS A 615 2.14 33.97 6.79
CA LYS A 615 1.30 32.78 6.66
C LYS A 615 1.11 32.09 8.00
N VAL A 616 -0.12 31.64 8.27
CA VAL A 616 -0.48 30.84 9.44
C VAL A 616 -1.25 29.61 8.97
N PHE A 617 -0.69 28.45 9.26
CA PHE A 617 -1.31 27.15 9.07
C PHE A 617 -1.73 26.57 10.42
N PHE A 618 -3.00 26.22 10.56
CA PHE A 618 -3.54 25.77 11.84
C PHE A 618 -4.20 24.40 11.78
N GLY A 619 -4.41 23.78 12.94
CA GLY A 619 -5.10 22.50 13.02
C GLY A 619 -5.87 22.34 14.33
N GLY A 620 -6.80 21.39 14.35
CA GLY A 620 -7.50 20.95 15.56
C GLY A 620 -8.57 21.89 16.13
N GLU A 621 -8.56 23.18 15.77
CA GLU A 621 -9.55 24.23 16.09
C GLU A 621 -9.65 25.20 14.88
N HIS A 622 -10.57 26.16 14.91
CA HIS A 622 -10.70 27.20 13.87
C HIS A 622 -10.46 28.59 14.46
N PHE A 623 -9.91 29.49 13.65
CA PHE A 623 -9.94 30.92 13.95
C PHE A 623 -11.33 31.49 13.65
N SER A 624 -11.82 32.36 14.53
CA SER A 624 -12.98 33.19 14.22
C SER A 624 -12.61 34.29 13.22
N LYS A 625 -13.61 34.89 12.57
CA LYS A 625 -13.38 35.97 11.61
C LYS A 625 -12.69 37.16 12.28
N GLY A 626 -13.12 37.56 13.47
CA GLY A 626 -12.50 38.65 14.23
C GLY A 626 -11.04 38.35 14.58
N GLN A 627 -10.70 37.11 14.95
CA GLN A 627 -9.32 36.71 15.19
C GLN A 627 -8.47 36.76 13.91
N GLN A 628 -9.02 36.34 12.77
CA GLN A 628 -8.33 36.44 11.48
C GLN A 628 -8.08 37.90 11.09
N ASP A 629 -9.09 38.76 11.25
CA ASP A 629 -9.00 40.17 10.90
C ASP A 629 -8.00 40.89 11.82
N TRP A 630 -7.99 40.59 13.12
CA TRP A 630 -6.95 41.06 14.05
C TRP A 630 -5.54 40.65 13.62
N LEU A 631 -5.32 39.39 13.24
CA LEU A 631 -4.02 38.91 12.74
C LEU A 631 -3.59 39.64 11.45
N ARG A 632 -4.52 39.91 10.54
CA ARG A 632 -4.28 40.64 9.29
C ARG A 632 -3.91 42.10 9.56
N GLU A 633 -4.72 42.79 10.34
CA GLU A 633 -4.63 44.24 10.56
C GLU A 633 -3.42 44.60 11.43
N GLU A 634 -3.22 43.90 12.55
CA GLU A 634 -2.17 44.22 13.50
C GLU A 634 -0.80 43.73 13.02
N PHE A 635 -0.73 42.48 12.53
CA PHE A 635 0.55 41.80 12.27
C PHE A 635 0.90 41.64 10.79
N GLY A 636 -0.03 41.92 9.87
CA GLY A 636 0.21 41.80 8.42
C GLY A 636 0.22 40.37 7.91
N VAL A 637 -0.48 39.45 8.60
CA VAL A 637 -0.67 38.07 8.14
C VAL A 637 -1.58 38.08 6.91
N GLU A 638 -1.14 37.46 5.81
CA GLU A 638 -1.84 37.49 4.51
C GLU A 638 -2.68 36.23 4.30
N LEU A 639 -2.21 35.08 4.81
CA LEU A 639 -2.83 33.77 4.62
C LEU A 639 -3.04 33.08 5.97
N ILE A 640 -4.28 32.69 6.25
CA ILE A 640 -4.65 31.91 7.44
C ILE A 640 -5.49 30.73 6.95
N ARG A 641 -4.98 29.50 7.03
CA ARG A 641 -5.64 28.30 6.51
C ARG A 641 -5.40 27.08 7.39
N SER A 642 -6.30 26.11 7.29
CA SER A 642 -6.09 24.79 7.86
C SER A 642 -4.87 24.15 7.19
N ALA A 643 -3.96 23.64 8.01
CA ALA A 643 -2.80 22.89 7.56
C ALA A 643 -3.23 21.53 6.95
N ALA A 644 -4.24 20.90 7.56
CA ALA A 644 -5.02 19.79 7.05
C ALA A 644 -6.22 19.55 7.99
N TYR A 645 -7.35 19.07 7.46
CA TYR A 645 -8.34 18.36 8.27
C TYR A 645 -7.82 16.95 8.51
N GLY A 646 -7.81 16.51 9.76
CA GLY A 646 -7.32 15.19 10.11
C GLY A 646 -7.68 14.80 11.54
N SER A 647 -7.52 13.51 11.82
CA SER A 647 -7.60 12.96 13.17
C SER A 647 -6.35 12.13 13.47
N VAL A 648 -6.01 11.96 14.74
CA VAL A 648 -4.92 11.05 15.11
C VAL A 648 -5.26 9.61 14.73
N ASP A 649 -6.55 9.27 14.78
CA ASP A 649 -7.07 7.93 14.50
C ASP A 649 -6.95 7.54 13.03
N ALA A 650 -7.20 8.47 12.10
CA ALA A 650 -7.26 8.20 10.65
C ALA A 650 -6.18 8.93 9.82
N GLY A 651 -5.38 9.81 10.44
CA GLY A 651 -4.39 10.64 9.77
C GLY A 651 -5.02 11.87 9.07
N PRO A 652 -4.33 12.46 8.08
CA PRO A 652 -4.88 13.54 7.26
C PRO A 652 -6.03 13.03 6.39
N LEU A 653 -7.13 13.79 6.36
CA LEU A 653 -8.41 13.45 5.72
C LEU A 653 -8.77 14.43 4.59
N GLY A 654 -8.39 15.71 4.73
CA GLY A 654 -8.56 16.69 3.65
C GLY A 654 -7.70 17.93 3.77
N TYR A 655 -7.65 18.74 2.71
CA TYR A 655 -6.83 19.95 2.62
C TYR A 655 -7.58 21.12 2.00
N GLN A 656 -7.11 22.34 2.24
CA GLN A 656 -7.66 23.54 1.63
C GLN A 656 -6.88 23.94 0.38
N CYS A 657 -7.54 24.56 -0.58
CA CYS A 657 -6.91 25.20 -1.73
C CYS A 657 -7.09 26.72 -1.67
N ALA A 658 -6.49 27.45 -2.60
CA ALA A 658 -6.62 28.91 -2.65
C ALA A 658 -8.06 29.44 -2.79
N GLN A 659 -8.97 28.61 -3.31
CA GLN A 659 -10.38 28.93 -3.57
C GLN A 659 -11.35 28.26 -2.59
N ALA A 660 -10.82 27.54 -1.59
CA ALA A 660 -11.64 26.89 -0.57
C ALA A 660 -12.17 27.95 0.42
N GLY A 661 -13.44 27.83 0.79
CA GLY A 661 -13.97 28.57 1.94
C GLY A 661 -13.40 28.02 3.25
N ASP A 662 -13.55 28.77 4.34
CA ASP A 662 -12.91 28.53 5.64
C ASP A 662 -13.03 27.09 6.19
N ARG A 663 -14.10 26.38 5.86
CA ARG A 663 -14.39 25.01 6.34
C ARG A 663 -14.47 23.97 5.23
N VAL A 664 -14.21 24.37 3.99
CA VAL A 664 -14.28 23.48 2.82
C VAL A 664 -12.92 22.85 2.59
N HIS A 665 -12.90 21.54 2.42
CA HIS A 665 -11.69 20.76 2.19
C HIS A 665 -11.86 19.89 0.95
N HIS A 666 -10.80 19.79 0.15
CA HIS A 666 -10.63 18.70 -0.81
C HIS A 666 -10.27 17.43 -0.05
N LEU A 667 -10.88 16.31 -0.43
CA LEU A 667 -10.59 14.99 0.09
C LEU A 667 -9.19 14.53 -0.36
N PHE A 668 -8.43 13.88 0.52
CA PHE A 668 -7.23 13.14 0.13
C PHE A 668 -7.60 11.82 -0.55
N SER A 669 -8.19 11.89 -1.74
CA SER A 669 -8.73 10.73 -2.47
C SER A 669 -7.67 9.68 -2.86
N GLY A 670 -6.39 10.04 -2.83
CA GLY A 670 -5.29 9.10 -3.05
C GLY A 670 -5.09 8.09 -1.92
N VAL A 671 -5.50 8.42 -0.69
CA VAL A 671 -5.30 7.56 0.49
C VAL A 671 -6.61 7.15 1.14
N GLN A 672 -7.75 7.79 0.82
CA GLN A 672 -9.03 7.55 1.48
C GLN A 672 -10.24 7.75 0.57
N THR A 673 -11.33 7.04 0.89
CA THR A 673 -12.69 7.32 0.42
C THR A 673 -13.53 7.86 1.58
N LEU A 674 -14.42 8.80 1.30
CA LEU A 674 -15.36 9.38 2.26
C LEU A 674 -16.80 9.03 1.88
N GLU A 675 -17.55 8.51 2.84
CA GLU A 675 -19.01 8.45 2.84
C GLU A 675 -19.56 9.55 3.76
N ILE A 676 -20.61 10.24 3.33
CA ILE A 676 -21.41 11.12 4.19
C ILE A 676 -22.77 10.45 4.40
N LEU A 677 -22.95 9.84 5.57
CA LEU A 677 -24.14 9.05 5.91
C LEU A 677 -25.17 9.87 6.69
N ASP A 678 -26.43 9.45 6.65
CA ASP A 678 -27.49 10.00 7.48
C ASP A 678 -27.08 9.97 8.97
N ARG A 679 -27.59 10.93 9.74
CA ARG A 679 -27.22 11.12 11.16
C ARG A 679 -27.67 9.97 12.06
N THR A 680 -28.68 9.22 11.61
CA THR A 680 -29.33 8.16 12.39
C THR A 680 -29.25 6.79 11.73
N GLU A 681 -29.09 6.75 10.41
CA GLU A 681 -29.12 5.52 9.62
C GLU A 681 -27.84 5.36 8.77
N ASP A 682 -27.44 4.12 8.49
CA ASP A 682 -26.27 3.80 7.64
C ASP A 682 -26.62 3.85 6.15
N ARG A 683 -27.33 4.89 5.73
CA ARG A 683 -27.62 5.21 4.32
C ARG A 683 -26.98 6.55 3.94
N PRO A 684 -26.66 6.79 2.65
CA PRO A 684 -26.17 8.09 2.22
C PRO A 684 -27.09 9.25 2.66
N ALA A 685 -26.48 10.35 3.08
CA ALA A 685 -27.20 11.59 3.33
C ALA A 685 -27.79 12.14 2.01
N ALA A 686 -28.88 12.90 2.11
CA ALA A 686 -29.44 13.57 0.94
C ALA A 686 -28.44 14.62 0.38
N PRO A 687 -28.47 14.92 -0.94
CA PRO A 687 -27.60 15.93 -1.51
C PRO A 687 -27.70 17.28 -0.76
N GLY A 688 -26.54 17.84 -0.40
CA GLY A 688 -26.43 19.09 0.36
C GLY A 688 -26.74 19.00 1.87
N GLU A 689 -27.29 17.88 2.35
CA GLU A 689 -27.60 17.69 3.76
C GLU A 689 -26.38 17.27 4.59
N ALA A 690 -26.43 17.63 5.87
CA ALA A 690 -25.37 17.31 6.82
C ALA A 690 -25.52 15.87 7.36
N GLY A 691 -24.42 15.12 7.29
CA GLY A 691 -24.33 13.72 7.71
C GLY A 691 -23.03 13.38 8.46
N ARG A 692 -22.95 12.15 8.96
CA ARG A 692 -21.76 11.59 9.63
C ARG A 692 -20.65 11.35 8.61
N LEU A 693 -19.43 11.77 8.93
CA LEU A 693 -18.25 11.49 8.10
C LEU A 693 -17.69 10.10 8.40
N VAL A 694 -17.69 9.23 7.39
CA VAL A 694 -17.25 7.84 7.49
C VAL A 694 -16.15 7.58 6.45
N PHE A 695 -14.96 7.21 6.91
CA PHE A 695 -13.77 7.08 6.07
C PHE A 695 -13.35 5.63 5.88
N THR A 696 -12.94 5.29 4.65
CA THR A 696 -12.22 4.05 4.35
C THR A 696 -10.82 4.39 3.89
N ALA A 697 -9.79 3.85 4.55
CA ALA A 697 -8.39 4.10 4.21
C ALA A 697 -7.85 3.03 3.24
N HIS A 698 -7.20 3.48 2.18
CA HIS A 698 -6.66 2.61 1.12
C HIS A 698 -5.27 2.08 1.44
N THR A 699 -4.51 2.88 2.19
CA THR A 699 -3.06 2.73 2.37
C THR A 699 -2.64 2.53 3.82
N ARG A 700 -3.58 2.18 4.72
CA ARG A 700 -3.33 2.04 6.16
C ARG A 700 -3.16 0.57 6.58
N ARG A 701 -1.92 0.17 6.89
CA ARG A 701 -1.50 -1.23 7.09
C ARG A 701 -1.35 -1.60 8.56
N GLY A 702 -0.89 -0.68 9.40
CA GLY A 702 -0.73 -0.91 10.85
C GLY A 702 -2.06 -1.11 11.57
N GLN A 703 -3.14 -0.54 11.03
CA GLN A 703 -4.51 -0.72 11.52
C GLN A 703 -5.48 -0.36 10.38
N ARG A 704 -6.15 -1.38 9.82
CA ARG A 704 -7.09 -1.20 8.72
C ARG A 704 -8.32 -0.40 9.18
N LEU A 705 -8.70 0.60 8.40
CA LEU A 705 -9.90 1.42 8.64
C LEU A 705 -10.86 1.26 7.47
N ASP A 706 -11.84 0.37 7.62
CA ASP A 706 -12.95 0.23 6.68
C ASP A 706 -14.20 0.88 7.30
N ARG A 707 -14.82 1.80 6.55
CA ARG A 707 -16.04 2.52 6.97
C ARG A 707 -16.00 3.01 8.41
N TYR A 708 -14.92 3.69 8.79
CA TYR A 708 -14.70 4.20 10.13
C TYR A 708 -15.37 5.56 10.34
N GLU A 709 -16.27 5.65 11.31
CA GLU A 709 -16.91 6.90 11.72
C GLU A 709 -15.99 7.73 12.62
N VAL A 710 -15.55 8.90 12.14
CA VAL A 710 -14.60 9.76 12.86
C VAL A 710 -15.24 10.55 14.01
N GLY A 711 -16.56 10.68 14.01
CA GLY A 711 -17.38 11.43 14.99
C GLY A 711 -17.62 12.90 14.63
N ASP A 712 -17.31 13.30 13.39
CA ASP A 712 -17.56 14.64 12.86
C ASP A 712 -18.74 14.63 11.87
N LEU A 713 -19.38 15.79 11.70
CA LEU A 713 -20.43 16.04 10.73
C LEU A 713 -19.89 16.86 9.55
N GLY A 714 -20.38 16.56 8.36
CA GLY A 714 -20.11 17.38 7.19
C GLY A 714 -21.14 17.19 6.09
N ARG A 715 -20.97 17.92 5.00
CA ARG A 715 -21.80 17.82 3.80
C ARG A 715 -20.96 17.94 2.55
N TRP A 716 -21.44 17.35 1.46
CA TRP A 716 -20.81 17.49 0.15
C TRP A 716 -20.94 18.92 -0.37
N ILE A 717 -19.88 19.39 -1.03
CA ILE A 717 -19.88 20.63 -1.80
C ILE A 717 -19.90 20.25 -3.27
N GLU A 718 -21.03 20.52 -3.92
CA GLU A 718 -21.26 20.16 -5.31
C GLU A 718 -20.40 20.98 -6.30
N GLY A 719 -20.15 20.37 -7.46
CA GLY A 719 -19.46 20.99 -8.58
C GLY A 719 -17.93 21.02 -8.47
N ASP A 720 -17.29 21.39 -9.58
CA ASP A 720 -15.85 21.52 -9.68
C ASP A 720 -15.34 22.73 -8.88
N CYS A 721 -14.13 22.64 -8.34
CA CYS A 721 -13.52 23.76 -7.64
C CYS A 721 -12.94 24.77 -8.66
N PRO A 722 -13.07 26.09 -8.43
CA PRO A 722 -12.40 27.10 -9.25
C PRO A 722 -10.87 27.00 -9.26
N CYS A 723 -10.26 26.24 -8.33
CA CYS A 723 -8.82 25.96 -8.37
C CYS A 723 -8.41 24.97 -9.48
N GLY A 724 -9.37 24.37 -10.19
CA GLY A 724 -9.14 23.41 -11.27
C GLY A 724 -9.08 21.95 -10.83
N ARG A 725 -8.94 21.66 -9.53
CA ARG A 725 -8.99 20.29 -8.99
C ARG A 725 -10.40 19.74 -9.04
N ARG A 726 -10.49 18.45 -9.38
CA ARG A 726 -11.72 17.67 -9.47
C ARG A 726 -11.88 16.68 -8.31
N THR A 727 -11.00 16.72 -7.31
CA THR A 727 -11.14 15.91 -6.09
C THR A 727 -12.41 16.32 -5.32
N PRO A 728 -13.13 15.38 -4.68
CA PRO A 728 -14.36 15.68 -3.96
C PRO A 728 -14.12 16.72 -2.87
N ARG A 729 -15.11 17.58 -2.64
CA ARG A 729 -15.05 18.61 -1.61
C ARG A 729 -16.15 18.42 -0.59
N PHE A 730 -15.81 18.61 0.68
CA PHE A 730 -16.77 18.57 1.77
C PHE A 730 -16.55 19.75 2.72
N GLU A 731 -17.63 20.20 3.34
CA GLU A 731 -17.60 21.20 4.40
C GLU A 731 -17.70 20.51 5.76
N LEU A 732 -16.80 20.88 6.67
CA LEU A 732 -16.82 20.42 8.06
C LEU A 732 -17.80 21.27 8.88
N LEU A 733 -18.76 20.63 9.55
CA LEU A 733 -19.83 21.30 10.30
C LEU A 733 -19.68 21.20 11.83
N GLY A 734 -18.67 20.46 12.31
CA GLY A 734 -18.37 20.28 13.74
C GLY A 734 -18.51 18.82 14.18
N ARG A 735 -18.48 18.58 15.50
CA ARG A 735 -18.66 17.22 16.03
C ARG A 735 -20.12 16.80 16.09
N PHE A 736 -20.37 15.49 16.00
CA PHE A 736 -21.68 14.88 16.21
C PHE A 736 -22.29 15.26 17.59
N GLY A 737 -21.44 15.60 18.58
CA GLY A 737 -21.84 16.06 19.93
C GLY A 737 -21.74 17.57 20.20
N ASP A 738 -21.26 18.39 19.25
CA ASP A 738 -21.42 19.87 19.35
C ASP A 738 -22.91 20.25 19.25
N ILE A 739 -23.70 19.30 18.73
CA ILE A 739 -25.15 19.33 18.75
C ILE A 739 -25.62 18.58 19.99
N PHE A 740 -26.19 19.29 20.94
CA PHE A 740 -26.69 18.74 22.20
C PHE A 740 -28.18 19.05 22.33
N ARG A 741 -28.90 18.20 23.06
CA ARG A 741 -30.33 18.40 23.29
C ARG A 741 -30.55 19.18 24.57
N ALA A 742 -31.26 20.30 24.49
CA ALA A 742 -31.80 21.00 25.65
C ALA A 742 -33.27 21.29 25.36
N GLY A 743 -34.18 20.74 26.17
CA GLY A 743 -35.62 20.82 25.88
C GLY A 743 -36.06 19.97 24.69
N GLY A 744 -36.87 20.57 23.82
CA GLY A 744 -37.47 19.92 22.65
C GLY A 744 -36.55 19.87 21.44
N HIS A 745 -35.57 20.78 21.32
CA HIS A 745 -34.74 20.91 20.13
C HIS A 745 -33.28 20.47 20.33
N PHE A 746 -32.63 20.19 19.21
CA PHE A 746 -31.18 20.03 19.13
C PHE A 746 -30.52 21.39 18.89
N LEU A 747 -29.59 21.75 19.77
CA LEU A 747 -28.88 23.01 19.75
C LEU A 747 -27.41 22.78 19.40
N ASN A 748 -26.84 23.64 18.57
CA ASN A 748 -25.46 23.57 18.12
C ASN A 748 -24.62 24.59 18.88
N TYR A 749 -23.64 24.12 19.64
CA TYR A 749 -22.66 24.92 20.37
C TYR A 749 -22.05 26.05 19.52
N ARG A 750 -21.73 25.77 18.25
CA ARG A 750 -21.12 26.76 17.33
C ARG A 750 -22.02 27.95 17.07
N ARG A 751 -23.35 27.78 17.18
CA ARG A 751 -24.29 28.89 17.06
C ARG A 751 -24.20 29.83 18.25
N PHE A 752 -23.93 29.31 19.45
CA PHE A 752 -23.68 30.15 20.63
C PHE A 752 -22.38 30.94 20.47
N VAL A 753 -21.31 30.33 19.96
CA VAL A 753 -20.07 31.05 19.67
C VAL A 753 -20.31 32.18 18.68
N ALA A 754 -20.98 31.90 17.56
CA ALA A 754 -21.30 32.89 16.54
C ALA A 754 -22.12 34.07 17.10
N ILE A 755 -23.13 33.82 17.93
CA ILE A 755 -23.95 34.89 18.52
C ILE A 755 -23.15 35.71 19.55
N ALA A 756 -22.29 35.05 20.35
CA ALA A 756 -21.42 35.77 21.27
C ALA A 756 -20.49 36.72 20.51
N GLU A 757 -19.95 36.29 19.37
CA GLU A 757 -19.11 37.12 18.50
C GLU A 757 -19.92 38.23 17.82
N GLU A 758 -20.97 37.89 17.08
CA GLU A 758 -21.71 38.81 16.20
C GLU A 758 -22.55 39.82 16.99
N THR A 759 -23.13 39.42 18.11
CA THR A 759 -24.12 40.21 18.85
C THR A 759 -23.56 40.79 20.14
N LEU A 760 -22.62 40.10 20.79
CA LEU A 760 -22.04 40.54 22.07
C LEU A 760 -20.63 41.11 21.95
N ASP A 761 -20.03 41.07 20.75
CA ASP A 761 -18.64 41.46 20.47
C ASP A 761 -17.62 40.69 21.35
N HIS A 762 -17.93 39.41 21.62
CA HIS A 762 -17.11 38.53 22.45
C HIS A 762 -16.31 37.55 21.60
N VAL A 763 -14.99 37.77 21.52
CA VAL A 763 -14.04 36.92 20.78
C VAL A 763 -13.30 35.91 21.67
N GLY A 764 -13.64 35.84 22.96
CA GLY A 764 -13.03 34.92 23.93
C GLY A 764 -13.67 33.52 23.93
N ALA A 765 -13.21 32.67 24.85
CA ALA A 765 -13.76 31.31 24.98
C ALA A 765 -15.26 31.32 25.37
N VAL A 766 -16.04 30.40 24.82
CA VAL A 766 -17.45 30.19 25.16
C VAL A 766 -17.64 28.73 25.60
N GLN A 767 -18.35 28.48 26.69
CA GLN A 767 -18.66 27.12 27.15
C GLN A 767 -20.14 27.01 27.46
N VAL A 768 -20.79 25.94 27.01
CA VAL A 768 -22.18 25.66 27.36
C VAL A 768 -22.22 24.55 28.39
N VAL A 769 -22.89 24.77 29.52
CA VAL A 769 -23.11 23.79 30.58
C VAL A 769 -24.59 23.45 30.59
N VAL A 770 -24.91 22.16 30.58
CA VAL A 770 -26.29 21.66 30.58
C VAL A 770 -26.51 20.84 31.84
N GLU A 771 -27.52 21.19 32.62
CA GLU A 771 -27.82 20.61 33.94
C GLU A 771 -29.29 20.22 34.03
N GLU A 772 -29.65 19.42 35.04
CA GLU A 772 -31.08 19.21 35.36
C GLU A 772 -31.67 20.52 35.87
N GLY A 773 -32.79 20.95 35.28
CA GLY A 773 -33.47 22.19 35.64
C GLY A 773 -34.28 22.03 36.94
N ALA A 774 -34.49 23.13 37.66
CA ALA A 774 -35.36 23.16 38.83
C ALA A 774 -36.81 23.53 38.42
N GLY A 775 -37.82 22.93 39.06
CA GLY A 775 -39.22 23.28 38.85
C GLY A 775 -39.84 22.70 37.57
N SER A 776 -40.52 23.52 36.77
CA SER A 776 -41.22 23.08 35.54
C SER A 776 -40.33 23.03 34.29
N ALA A 777 -39.13 23.62 34.34
CA ALA A 777 -38.13 23.51 33.28
C ALA A 777 -37.32 22.22 33.51
N GLY A 778 -37.32 21.32 32.52
CA GLY A 778 -36.63 20.03 32.62
C GLY A 778 -35.12 20.10 32.40
N THR A 779 -34.57 21.26 32.03
CA THR A 779 -33.14 21.45 31.74
C THR A 779 -32.72 22.88 32.05
N ALA A 780 -31.57 23.06 32.71
CA ALA A 780 -30.91 24.36 32.84
C ALA A 780 -29.73 24.42 31.85
N LEU A 781 -29.64 25.50 31.08
CA LEU A 781 -28.59 25.73 30.08
C LEU A 781 -27.84 27.00 30.44
N THR A 782 -26.57 26.88 30.83
CA THR A 782 -25.70 28.00 31.18
C THR A 782 -24.65 28.23 30.10
N VAL A 783 -24.65 29.42 29.50
CA VAL A 783 -23.59 29.89 28.58
C VAL A 783 -22.57 30.71 29.38
N LEU A 784 -21.33 30.24 29.43
CA LEU A 784 -20.20 30.89 30.09
C LEU A 784 -19.34 31.61 29.04
N LEU A 785 -19.17 32.92 29.20
CA LEU A 785 -18.31 33.77 28.36
C LEU A 785 -16.99 34.05 29.10
N GLY A 786 -15.89 33.51 28.60
CA GLY A 786 -14.56 33.54 29.21
C GLY A 786 -13.87 34.90 29.10
N ASP A 787 -13.53 35.52 30.23
CA ASP A 787 -12.93 36.87 30.34
C ASP A 787 -13.75 37.98 29.65
N PHE A 788 -15.07 37.78 29.55
CA PHE A 788 -15.97 38.75 28.93
C PHE A 788 -16.18 39.99 29.79
N ASP A 789 -15.95 41.18 29.21
CA ASP A 789 -16.35 42.44 29.82
C ASP A 789 -17.84 42.69 29.55
N ALA A 790 -18.64 42.50 30.60
CA ALA A 790 -20.08 42.72 30.52
C ALA A 790 -20.45 44.17 30.21
N GLY A 791 -19.56 45.16 30.41
CA GLY A 791 -19.82 46.57 30.11
C GLY A 791 -21.08 47.13 30.80
N GLY A 792 -21.44 46.57 31.97
CA GLY A 792 -22.67 46.91 32.70
C GLY A 792 -23.96 46.21 32.22
N ARG A 793 -23.88 45.28 31.25
CA ARG A 793 -25.00 44.41 30.84
C ARG A 793 -25.28 43.37 31.93
N ASP A 794 -26.55 43.19 32.28
CA ASP A 794 -26.97 42.14 33.20
C ASP A 794 -27.18 40.79 32.47
N ALA A 795 -27.32 39.71 33.23
CA ALA A 795 -27.49 38.36 32.68
C ALA A 795 -28.76 38.21 31.82
N ALA A 796 -29.80 39.00 32.07
CA ALA A 796 -31.06 38.95 31.33
C ALA A 796 -30.87 39.50 29.91
N ARG A 797 -30.21 40.66 29.76
CA ARG A 797 -29.88 41.23 28.45
C ARG A 797 -28.93 40.36 27.64
N LEU A 798 -28.01 39.67 28.30
CA LEU A 798 -27.13 38.72 27.62
C LEU A 798 -27.92 37.50 27.10
N ALA A 799 -28.85 36.97 27.90
CA ALA A 799 -29.73 35.88 27.46
C ALA A 799 -30.64 36.30 26.29
N GLU A 800 -31.18 37.52 26.28
CA GLU A 800 -31.99 38.06 25.18
C GLU A 800 -31.25 38.03 23.83
N ALA A 801 -29.93 38.32 23.81
CA ALA A 801 -29.13 38.27 22.59
C ALA A 801 -29.10 36.86 21.95
N PHE A 802 -28.99 35.81 22.78
CA PHE A 802 -29.04 34.42 22.30
C PHE A 802 -30.44 34.02 21.86
N LEU A 803 -31.48 34.47 22.56
CA LEU A 803 -32.87 34.16 22.20
C LEU A 803 -33.31 34.86 20.90
N ALA A 804 -32.81 36.07 20.62
CA ALA A 804 -33.12 36.80 19.40
C ALA A 804 -32.54 36.11 18.15
N GLU A 805 -31.31 35.61 18.23
CA GLU A 805 -30.55 35.09 17.08
C GLU A 805 -30.54 33.55 16.97
N TYR A 806 -31.20 32.88 17.91
CA TYR A 806 -31.36 31.42 17.93
C TYR A 806 -32.83 30.97 18.11
N PRO A 807 -33.62 30.90 17.02
CA PRO A 807 -35.05 30.60 17.07
C PRO A 807 -35.42 29.29 17.79
N GLN A 808 -34.64 28.23 17.60
CA GLN A 808 -34.89 26.94 18.25
C GLN A 808 -34.73 27.04 19.78
N LEU A 809 -33.68 27.72 20.26
CA LEU A 809 -33.47 27.99 21.67
C LEU A 809 -34.59 28.89 22.24
N ALA A 810 -35.06 29.87 21.46
CA ALA A 810 -36.15 30.76 21.86
C ALA A 810 -37.46 30.00 22.10
N VAL A 811 -37.78 29.02 21.25
CA VAL A 811 -38.97 28.16 21.43
C VAL A 811 -38.87 27.39 22.75
N ASP A 812 -37.74 26.73 23.01
CA ASP A 812 -37.55 25.91 24.21
C ASP A 812 -37.55 26.71 25.52
N VAL A 813 -37.06 27.95 25.49
CA VAL A 813 -36.94 28.82 26.67
C VAL A 813 -38.20 29.65 26.91
N VAL A 814 -38.78 30.26 25.87
CA VAL A 814 -39.86 31.25 26.01
C VAL A 814 -41.25 30.62 25.84
N HIS A 815 -41.42 29.79 24.82
CA HIS A 815 -42.72 29.23 24.44
C HIS A 815 -43.02 27.94 25.22
N ASP A 816 -42.14 26.94 25.07
CA ASP A 816 -42.33 25.61 25.67
C ASP A 816 -41.90 25.60 27.15
N ARG A 817 -41.03 26.55 27.55
CA ARG A 817 -40.52 26.72 28.92
C ARG A 817 -39.93 25.44 29.52
N VAL A 818 -39.32 24.63 28.67
CA VAL A 818 -38.67 23.37 29.02
C VAL A 818 -37.18 23.54 29.31
N VAL A 819 -36.60 24.70 28.94
CA VAL A 819 -35.21 25.08 29.21
C VAL A 819 -35.16 26.40 29.99
N GLU A 820 -34.37 26.44 31.06
CA GLU A 820 -33.97 27.68 31.73
C GLU A 820 -32.60 28.14 31.20
N LEU A 821 -32.52 29.33 30.59
CA LEU A 821 -31.29 29.88 30.02
C LEU A 821 -30.60 30.85 30.99
N HIS A 822 -29.31 30.62 31.25
CA HIS A 822 -28.44 31.53 31.97
C HIS A 822 -27.24 31.93 31.10
N VAL A 823 -26.85 33.20 31.13
CA VAL A 823 -25.63 33.68 30.47
C VAL A 823 -24.78 34.44 31.48
N LYS A 824 -23.52 34.04 31.65
CA LYS A 824 -22.62 34.57 32.69
C LYS A 824 -21.20 34.76 32.16
N ALA A 825 -20.53 35.82 32.63
CA ALA A 825 -19.09 35.97 32.45
C ALA A 825 -18.34 35.11 33.49
N ALA A 826 -17.23 34.49 33.08
CA ALA A 826 -16.37 33.69 33.95
C ALA A 826 -14.90 33.90 33.58
N PRO A 827 -13.94 33.78 34.52
CA PRO A 827 -12.52 33.78 34.17
C PRO A 827 -12.20 32.63 33.20
N ALA A 828 -11.42 32.85 32.14
CA ALA A 828 -11.13 31.81 31.14
C ALA A 828 -10.42 30.57 31.74
N ALA A 829 -9.71 30.75 32.85
CA ALA A 829 -9.07 29.68 33.62
C ALA A 829 -10.07 28.78 34.36
N ALA A 830 -11.29 29.26 34.63
CA ALA A 830 -12.34 28.51 35.33
C ALA A 830 -13.18 27.64 34.38
N LEU A 831 -13.02 27.79 33.06
CA LEU A 831 -13.74 26.99 32.07
C LEU A 831 -13.20 25.55 32.04
N ALA A 832 -14.11 24.58 32.00
CA ALA A 832 -13.72 23.18 32.02
C ALA A 832 -12.90 22.79 30.76
N ARG A 833 -11.76 22.14 30.97
CA ARG A 833 -10.86 21.65 29.91
C ARG A 833 -10.65 20.15 30.05
N THR A 834 -10.28 19.52 28.94
CA THR A 834 -9.87 18.12 28.95
C THR A 834 -8.49 17.99 29.60
N GLU A 835 -8.35 17.13 30.60
CA GLU A 835 -7.07 16.96 31.34
C GLU A 835 -5.90 16.52 30.44
N SER A 836 -6.18 15.75 29.39
CA SER A 836 -5.17 15.17 28.51
C SER A 836 -4.68 16.10 27.40
N SER A 837 -5.51 17.02 26.92
CA SER A 837 -5.20 17.85 25.74
C SER A 837 -5.23 19.35 25.98
N GLY A 838 -5.72 19.81 27.15
CA GLY A 838 -5.88 21.23 27.47
C GLY A 838 -6.98 21.94 26.66
N LYS A 839 -7.64 21.23 25.74
CA LYS A 839 -8.75 21.76 24.92
C LYS A 839 -9.97 22.08 25.78
N LEU A 840 -10.64 23.17 25.45
CA LEU A 840 -11.91 23.58 26.07
C LEU A 840 -12.97 22.48 25.86
N ARG A 841 -13.70 22.12 26.92
CA ARG A 841 -14.91 21.31 26.78
C ARG A 841 -16.04 22.24 26.36
N GLU A 842 -16.34 22.26 25.07
CA GLU A 842 -17.29 23.19 24.46
C GLU A 842 -18.70 23.05 25.06
N VAL A 843 -19.16 21.80 25.24
CA VAL A 843 -20.40 21.46 25.94
C VAL A 843 -20.08 20.56 27.13
N VAL A 844 -20.59 20.90 28.31
CA VAL A 844 -20.49 20.14 29.55
C VAL A 844 -21.90 19.72 29.95
N ASP A 845 -22.31 18.51 29.61
CA ASP A 845 -23.61 17.95 30.02
C ASP A 845 -23.43 17.22 31.35
N LEU A 846 -24.03 17.76 32.42
CA LEU A 846 -24.01 17.25 33.78
C LEU A 846 -25.26 16.44 34.14
N ARG A 847 -26.21 16.28 33.21
CA ARG A 847 -27.40 15.42 33.39
C ARG A 847 -27.05 13.94 33.28
N VAL A 848 -25.93 13.63 32.63
CA VAL A 848 -25.47 12.26 32.39
C VAL A 848 -24.37 11.95 33.41
N GLY A 849 -24.81 11.51 34.59
CA GLY A 849 -23.96 10.85 35.58
C GLY A 849 -23.84 9.36 35.31
#